data_AF-A0A9Q7R1D2-F1
#
_entry.id   AF-A0A9Q7R1D2-F1
#
_cell.length_a   1.000
_cell.length_b   1.000
_cell.length_c   1.000
_cell.angle_alpha   90.00
_cell.angle_beta   90.00
_cell.angle_gamma   90.00
#
_symmetry.space_group_name_H-M   'P 1'
#
loop_
_entity.id
_entity.type
_entity.pdbx_description
1 polymer ?
#
loop_
_entity_poly.entity_id
_entity_poly.type
_entity_poly.pdbx_seq_one_letter_code
_entity_poly.pdbx_strand_id
1 'polypeptide(L)'
;MFVPRSRYLLCLSLCLPLAPALACGPTFPMRLLEDRPQTLAQLPEGSFQFEVSRLGKPIAGLKPVVKDAFSRDYNLPDSYEVQARNWAEQQGLDDAQKALVGQLRTLNDGSVAEQQGASLPPQINLYTAGAVAFGAGDHELAAEYFRKVLALPAEQRALRSTWAAYSLGRALQAISEEANELDDQGRSDTLLAARQAFVQTRQLSIDGFSDPLELGIASLGEEARILKNQNHWSEAIDLYASQNLLGSEVGYSSLKQVVGELGGLSDAQLLEQLKQPSVARLLTASLVSHQGWSFGEKPEAEQKLIKLLSQGTAGTFDNADRLAALNYQNGDFATTRLLLEHAGDGGLAWWLRAKLAVRDGDKASAAAAYAKAAAAFPRDESWGFRGDYDGNYEDLKPGCRVEGESALLALDRGDYVQAFELLYRSGDIYWHDAATVAERVLTLDELKHFVDAQVPAPPLVPQQPDAYYESLPIAAQVRELLGRRLLREGRYEEGWGYFYTPERQAIAKAYGEYRRSAESAWLPTRRAEAYYQAGKLARASGMEILGYEMGPDYHSLWGSYSLEIPPVQAGPLISADEVQRQQATTAEPDVRYHYRYVAGELGNQAADFLPHTSQAYAAVLCKAARWTRGSDAEIEYYRRYVQNGPFVEWAGNFGMNCEEPDFGSANKRYLTQWLDASRSAVAEHRLAAGAGAGVLLLGTAYLFRRRRAVSSHKAT
;
A
#
# COMPACT_ATOMS: atom_id res chain seq x y z
N MET A 1 -21.22 55.52 -31.32
CA MET A 1 -19.78 55.19 -31.34
C MET A 1 -19.54 54.12 -30.30
N PHE A 2 -19.50 52.85 -30.73
CA PHE A 2 -19.21 51.73 -29.84
C PHE A 2 -17.88 51.11 -30.28
N VAL A 3 -16.91 51.13 -29.36
CA VAL A 3 -15.58 50.55 -29.49
C VAL A 3 -15.68 49.03 -29.30
N PRO A 4 -15.17 48.19 -30.21
CA PRO A 4 -15.04 46.76 -29.95
C PRO A 4 -13.80 46.49 -29.09
N ARG A 5 -14.01 45.84 -27.95
CA ARG A 5 -12.96 45.36 -27.03
C ARG A 5 -12.21 44.17 -27.65
N SER A 6 -10.88 44.25 -27.58
CA SER A 6 -9.92 43.22 -27.98
C SER A 6 -10.18 41.89 -27.27
N ARG A 7 -10.44 40.83 -28.05
CA ARG A 7 -10.56 39.42 -27.62
C ARG A 7 -9.34 38.58 -28.04
N TYR A 8 -8.16 39.20 -28.20
CA TYR A 8 -6.98 38.53 -28.77
C TYR A 8 -5.79 38.44 -27.80
N LEU A 9 -6.03 38.16 -26.51
CA LEU A 9 -4.94 37.88 -25.55
C LEU A 9 -5.14 36.60 -24.73
N LEU A 10 -6.11 35.75 -25.10
CA LEU A 10 -6.34 34.46 -24.42
C LEU A 10 -6.00 33.23 -25.27
N CYS A 11 -5.53 33.41 -26.52
CA CYS A 11 -5.16 32.30 -27.41
C CYS A 11 -3.65 32.09 -27.57
N LEU A 12 -2.80 32.86 -26.89
CA LEU A 12 -1.33 32.72 -26.96
C LEU A 12 -0.71 32.00 -25.75
N SER A 13 -1.49 31.66 -24.72
CA SER A 13 -1.05 30.84 -23.58
C SER A 13 -1.30 29.33 -23.76
N LEU A 14 -1.93 28.90 -24.87
CA LEU A 14 -2.25 27.49 -25.17
C LEU A 14 -1.31 26.83 -26.20
N CYS A 15 -0.28 27.55 -26.66
CA CYS A 15 0.73 27.04 -27.61
C CYS A 15 2.12 26.90 -26.97
N LEU A 16 2.20 26.58 -25.68
CA LEU A 16 3.38 25.89 -25.17
C LEU A 16 3.35 24.48 -25.80
N PRO A 17 4.47 23.97 -26.35
CA PRO A 17 4.54 22.55 -26.67
C PRO A 17 4.35 21.84 -25.33
N LEU A 18 3.15 21.30 -25.13
CA LEU A 18 2.97 20.19 -24.21
C LEU A 18 3.91 19.13 -24.76
N ALA A 19 5.14 19.07 -24.23
CA ALA A 19 5.86 17.82 -24.17
C ALA A 19 4.82 16.78 -23.74
N PRO A 20 4.77 15.59 -24.37
CA PRO A 20 3.91 14.55 -23.87
C PRO A 20 4.30 14.34 -22.41
N ALA A 21 3.54 14.94 -21.50
CA ALA A 21 3.43 14.45 -20.16
C ALA A 21 2.81 13.08 -20.38
N LEU A 22 3.66 12.08 -20.51
CA LEU A 22 3.33 10.72 -20.14
C LEU A 22 2.82 10.86 -18.71
N ALA A 23 1.51 11.11 -18.57
CA ALA A 23 0.87 10.97 -17.30
C ALA A 23 1.20 9.54 -16.89
N CYS A 24 2.02 9.39 -15.84
CA CYS A 24 2.28 8.11 -15.24
C CYS A 24 0.92 7.43 -15.08
N GLY A 25 0.75 6.26 -15.69
CA GLY A 25 -0.42 5.44 -15.43
C GLY A 25 -0.57 5.24 -13.92
N PRO A 26 -1.76 4.86 -13.43
CA PRO A 26 -1.91 4.50 -12.03
C PRO A 26 -0.86 3.45 -11.66
N THR A 27 -0.14 3.67 -10.56
CA THR A 27 0.81 2.71 -10.03
C THR A 27 0.05 1.62 -9.29
N PHE A 28 0.44 0.35 -9.44
CA PHE A 28 -0.21 -0.79 -8.79
C PHE A 28 0.75 -1.53 -7.85
N PRO A 29 0.26 -2.23 -6.81
CA PRO A 29 1.12 -3.10 -6.01
C PRO A 29 1.81 -4.14 -6.90
N MET A 30 3.11 -4.35 -6.71
CA MET A 30 3.86 -5.40 -7.37
C MET A 30 3.26 -6.78 -7.07
N ARG A 31 3.22 -7.64 -8.10
CA ARG A 31 2.70 -9.01 -8.00
C ARG A 31 3.83 -10.02 -8.15
N LEU A 32 3.97 -10.91 -7.18
CA LEU A 32 5.00 -11.96 -7.19
C LEU A 32 4.68 -13.09 -8.17
N LEU A 33 3.39 -13.31 -8.47
CA LEU A 33 2.95 -14.43 -9.31
C LEU A 33 3.05 -14.15 -10.81
N GLU A 34 3.20 -12.88 -11.21
CA GLU A 34 3.18 -12.44 -12.61
C GLU A 34 4.41 -12.94 -13.38
N ASP A 35 5.61 -12.76 -12.81
CA ASP A 35 6.85 -13.35 -13.29
C ASP A 35 7.60 -14.03 -12.14
N ARG A 36 7.24 -15.30 -11.88
CA ARG A 36 7.84 -16.10 -10.81
C ARG A 36 9.35 -16.31 -10.99
N PRO A 37 9.84 -16.65 -12.21
CA PRO A 37 11.28 -16.76 -12.44
C PRO A 37 12.03 -15.47 -12.10
N GLN A 38 11.56 -14.31 -12.56
CA GLN A 38 12.21 -13.03 -12.28
C GLN A 38 12.13 -12.68 -10.78
N THR A 39 10.97 -12.91 -10.16
CA THR A 39 10.75 -12.68 -8.72
C THR A 39 11.74 -13.46 -7.85
N LEU A 40 11.98 -14.74 -8.16
CA LEU A 40 12.94 -15.56 -7.42
C LEU A 40 14.40 -15.25 -7.77
N ALA A 41 14.67 -14.83 -9.00
CA ALA A 41 16.01 -14.50 -9.46
C ALA A 41 16.50 -13.16 -8.91
N GLN A 42 15.63 -12.15 -8.82
CA GLN A 42 15.97 -10.80 -8.37
C GLN A 42 16.14 -10.74 -6.85
N LEU A 43 17.17 -10.06 -6.36
CA LEU A 43 17.21 -9.54 -4.99
C LEU A 43 16.71 -8.10 -5.03
N PRO A 44 15.51 -7.80 -4.48
CA PRO A 44 14.99 -6.45 -4.51
C PRO A 44 15.85 -5.53 -3.64
N GLU A 45 16.08 -4.32 -4.13
CA GLU A 45 16.79 -3.26 -3.44
C GLU A 45 15.94 -2.63 -2.33
N GLY A 46 16.59 -2.31 -1.20
CA GLY A 46 15.98 -1.49 -0.16
C GLY A 46 16.19 0.01 -0.41
N SER A 47 15.60 0.86 0.43
CA SER A 47 15.86 2.30 0.37
C SER A 47 17.23 2.68 0.93
N PHE A 48 17.83 3.72 0.35
CA PHE A 48 19.07 4.29 0.88
C PHE A 48 18.91 4.74 2.34
N GLN A 49 17.75 5.30 2.69
CA GLN A 49 17.40 5.72 4.07
C GLN A 49 17.57 4.56 5.07
N PHE A 50 17.03 3.39 4.74
CA PHE A 50 17.17 2.21 5.57
C PHE A 50 18.65 1.80 5.69
N GLU A 51 19.36 1.70 4.56
CA GLU A 51 20.75 1.25 4.53
C GLU A 51 21.68 2.15 5.36
N VAL A 52 21.53 3.48 5.27
CA VAL A 52 22.35 4.42 6.07
C VAL A 52 21.95 4.50 7.54
N SER A 53 20.70 4.18 7.90
CA SER A 53 20.27 4.16 9.30
C SER A 53 21.08 3.15 10.13
N ARG A 54 21.52 2.06 9.51
CA ARG A 54 22.34 1.03 10.16
C ARG A 54 23.80 1.44 10.37
N LEU A 55 24.26 2.49 9.71
CA LEU A 55 25.65 2.98 9.83
C LEU A 55 25.85 3.84 11.07
N GLY A 56 24.77 4.48 11.55
CA GLY A 56 24.81 5.39 12.69
C GLY A 56 24.99 4.65 14.01
N LYS A 57 25.57 5.32 15.00
CA LYS A 57 25.67 4.81 16.38
C LYS A 57 24.80 5.68 17.28
N PRO A 58 23.99 5.08 18.17
CA PRO A 58 23.23 5.88 19.13
C PRO A 58 24.19 6.60 20.08
N ILE A 59 23.88 7.85 20.40
CA ILE A 59 24.63 8.65 21.37
C ILE A 59 23.84 8.66 22.68
N ALA A 60 24.44 8.12 23.74
CA ALA A 60 23.78 8.01 25.03
C ALA A 60 23.30 9.38 25.54
N GLY A 61 22.02 9.48 25.88
CA GLY A 61 21.39 10.69 26.43
C GLY A 61 20.94 11.71 25.38
N LEU A 62 21.43 11.65 24.13
CA LEU A 62 20.99 12.55 23.07
C LEU A 62 19.67 12.03 22.48
N LYS A 63 18.60 12.82 22.61
CA LYS A 63 17.26 12.44 22.17
C LYS A 63 17.14 12.54 20.64
N PRO A 64 16.31 11.69 20.00
CA PRO A 64 15.98 11.84 18.59
C PRO A 64 15.13 13.10 18.34
N VAL A 65 15.06 13.50 17.08
CA VAL A 65 14.21 14.59 16.57
C VAL A 65 12.75 14.39 17.03
N VAL A 66 12.14 15.46 17.53
CA VAL A 66 10.74 15.52 17.91
C VAL A 66 9.92 15.96 16.70
N LYS A 67 9.16 15.00 16.13
CA LYS A 67 8.19 15.31 15.08
C LYS A 67 7.15 16.30 15.61
N ASP A 68 6.83 17.31 14.79
CA ASP A 68 5.77 18.32 15.03
C ASP A 68 6.05 19.36 16.13
N ALA A 69 7.31 19.56 16.55
CA ALA A 69 7.65 20.59 17.55
C ALA A 69 7.34 22.03 17.08
N PHE A 70 7.43 22.30 15.78
CA PHE A 70 7.13 23.59 15.14
C PHE A 70 6.35 23.37 13.85
N SER A 71 5.34 24.21 13.60
CA SER A 71 4.56 24.21 12.36
C SER A 71 4.79 25.50 11.60
N ARG A 72 5.14 25.38 10.32
CA ARG A 72 5.39 26.51 9.43
C ARG A 72 4.09 27.22 9.08
N ASP A 73 4.07 28.55 9.17
CA ASP A 73 3.02 29.35 8.55
C ASP A 73 3.40 29.64 7.09
N TYR A 74 2.66 29.01 6.16
CA TYR A 74 2.83 29.22 4.72
C TYR A 74 2.36 30.58 4.22
N ASN A 75 1.68 31.38 5.06
CA ASN A 75 1.26 32.74 4.73
C ASN A 75 2.35 33.80 4.98
N LEU A 76 3.40 33.44 5.72
CA LEU A 76 4.54 34.32 5.97
C LEU A 76 5.61 34.15 4.88
N PRO A 77 6.27 35.25 4.46
CA PRO A 77 7.30 35.20 3.41
C PRO A 77 8.59 34.51 3.89
N ASP A 78 8.78 34.37 5.21
CA ASP A 78 9.98 33.81 5.81
C ASP A 78 10.16 32.32 5.49
N SER A 79 11.42 31.91 5.35
CA SER A 79 11.78 30.49 5.18
C SER A 79 11.44 29.69 6.44
N TYR A 80 11.34 28.37 6.31
CA TYR A 80 11.09 27.48 7.45
C TYR A 80 12.10 27.72 8.59
N GLU A 81 13.37 27.84 8.26
CA GLU A 81 14.48 27.98 9.21
C GLU A 81 14.40 29.30 9.99
N VAL A 82 14.02 30.39 9.32
CA VAL A 82 13.85 31.70 9.98
C VAL A 82 12.67 31.66 10.95
N GLN A 83 11.54 31.08 10.53
CA GLN A 83 10.36 30.97 11.40
C GLN A 83 10.64 30.05 12.60
N ALA A 84 11.27 28.89 12.38
CA ALA A 84 11.63 27.96 13.45
C ALA A 84 12.60 28.60 14.46
N ARG A 85 13.63 29.31 13.98
CA ARG A 85 14.54 30.08 14.84
C ARG A 85 13.81 31.13 15.66
N ASN A 86 12.95 31.93 15.04
CA ASN A 86 12.20 32.99 15.73
C ASN A 86 11.26 32.40 16.80
N TRP A 87 10.54 31.34 16.48
CA TRP A 87 9.71 30.60 17.44
C TRP A 87 10.54 30.10 18.63
N ALA A 88 11.71 29.53 18.36
CA ALA A 88 12.58 28.97 19.37
C ALA A 88 13.27 30.05 20.24
N GLU A 89 13.62 31.21 19.67
CA GLU A 89 14.16 32.36 20.43
C GLU A 89 13.14 32.95 21.39
N GLN A 90 11.84 32.83 21.11
CA GLN A 90 10.78 33.36 21.97
C GLN A 90 10.44 32.43 23.16
N GLN A 91 10.95 31.19 23.16
CA GLN A 91 10.67 30.23 24.22
C GLN A 91 11.25 30.69 25.57
N GLY A 92 10.42 30.66 26.60
CA GLY A 92 10.79 31.06 27.96
C GLY A 92 10.87 32.59 28.19
N LEU A 93 10.43 33.40 27.24
CA LEU A 93 10.39 34.86 27.34
C LEU A 93 8.95 35.37 27.57
N ASP A 94 8.81 36.48 28.28
CA ASP A 94 7.57 37.25 28.32
C ASP A 94 7.38 38.11 27.06
N ASP A 95 6.19 38.70 26.88
CA ASP A 95 5.86 39.41 25.64
C ASP A 95 6.70 40.69 25.43
N ALA A 96 7.12 41.37 26.52
CA ALA A 96 7.99 42.53 26.43
C ALA A 96 9.40 42.12 26.01
N GLN A 97 9.92 41.02 26.57
CA GLN A 97 11.20 40.43 26.22
C GLN A 97 11.21 39.95 24.77
N LYS A 98 10.15 39.28 24.29
CA LYS A 98 10.02 38.85 22.89
C LYS A 98 10.11 40.03 21.93
N ALA A 99 9.36 41.10 22.20
CA ALA A 99 9.36 42.31 21.37
C ALA A 99 10.76 42.96 21.34
N LEU A 100 11.41 43.06 22.50
CA LEU A 100 12.76 43.62 22.60
C LEU A 100 13.79 42.76 21.85
N VAL A 101 13.79 41.43 22.03
CA VAL A 101 14.69 40.54 21.27
C VAL A 101 14.47 40.69 19.76
N GLY A 102 13.22 40.75 19.31
CA GLY A 102 12.90 41.00 17.90
C GLY A 102 13.48 42.32 17.39
N GLN A 103 13.40 43.40 18.17
CA GLN A 103 14.01 44.70 17.83
C GLN A 103 15.54 44.64 17.81
N LEU A 104 16.17 44.02 18.81
CA LEU A 104 17.63 43.93 18.87
C LEU A 104 18.21 43.12 17.70
N ARG A 105 17.48 42.10 17.24
CA ARG A 105 17.88 41.28 16.07
C ARG A 105 17.92 42.03 14.75
N THR A 106 17.35 43.25 14.66
CA THR A 106 17.44 44.10 13.47
C THR A 106 18.64 45.04 13.48
N LEU A 107 19.44 45.04 14.56
CA LEU A 107 20.65 45.84 14.66
C LEU A 107 21.80 45.17 13.91
N ASN A 108 22.86 45.95 13.62
CA ASN A 108 24.06 45.49 12.91
C ASN A 108 25.34 45.61 13.78
N ASP A 109 25.21 45.88 15.07
CA ASP A 109 26.32 46.01 16.01
C ASP A 109 25.97 45.30 17.32
N GLY A 110 26.76 44.27 17.67
CA GLY A 110 26.52 43.45 18.85
C GLY A 110 26.69 44.21 20.16
N SER A 111 27.60 45.20 20.22
CA SER A 111 27.83 46.01 21.41
C SER A 111 26.67 46.97 21.68
N VAL A 112 26.10 47.52 20.61
CA VAL A 112 24.86 48.32 20.70
C VAL A 112 23.69 47.45 21.14
N ALA A 113 23.59 46.22 20.62
CA ALA A 113 22.56 45.28 21.02
C ALA A 113 22.65 44.90 22.52
N GLU A 114 23.86 44.68 23.05
CA GLU A 114 24.07 44.41 24.48
C GLU A 114 23.61 45.58 25.36
N GLN A 115 23.96 46.82 24.97
CA GLN A 115 23.59 48.03 25.71
C GLN A 115 22.08 48.26 25.73
N GLN A 116 21.42 48.11 24.57
CA GLN A 116 19.97 48.29 24.46
C GLN A 116 19.19 47.13 25.09
N GLY A 117 19.78 45.94 25.15
CA GLY A 117 19.21 44.74 25.77
C GLY A 117 19.46 44.59 27.26
N ALA A 118 19.99 45.60 27.95
CA ALA A 118 20.41 45.51 29.36
C ALA A 118 19.30 45.10 30.36
N SER A 119 18.02 45.22 29.97
CA SER A 119 16.87 44.76 30.78
C SER A 119 16.54 43.27 30.60
N LEU A 120 17.13 42.59 29.60
CA LEU A 120 16.94 41.16 29.37
C LEU A 120 17.76 40.33 30.38
N PRO A 121 17.35 39.08 30.68
CA PRO A 121 18.18 38.17 31.47
C PRO A 121 19.59 38.01 30.85
N PRO A 122 20.67 37.87 31.65
CA PRO A 122 22.05 37.89 31.13
C PRO A 122 22.31 36.94 29.97
N GLN A 123 21.83 35.69 30.06
CA GLN A 123 21.97 34.71 28.98
C GLN A 123 21.27 35.12 27.67
N ILE A 124 20.15 35.85 27.75
CA ILE A 124 19.40 36.30 26.59
C ILE A 124 20.09 37.51 25.98
N ASN A 125 20.47 38.50 26.79
CA ASN A 125 21.16 39.69 26.31
C ASN A 125 22.47 39.34 25.59
N LEU A 126 23.34 38.58 26.26
CA LEU A 126 24.65 38.19 25.72
C LEU A 126 24.51 37.33 24.45
N TYR A 127 23.58 36.37 24.44
CA TYR A 127 23.35 35.55 23.25
C TYR A 127 22.83 36.40 22.08
N THR A 128 21.86 37.29 22.31
CA THR A 128 21.32 38.17 21.28
C THR A 128 22.40 39.10 20.73
N ALA A 129 23.25 39.68 21.59
CA ALA A 129 24.40 40.50 21.17
C ALA A 129 25.38 39.71 20.29
N GLY A 130 25.74 38.49 20.70
CA GLY A 130 26.59 37.61 19.90
C GLY A 130 25.95 37.21 18.56
N ALA A 131 24.63 36.98 18.55
CA ALA A 131 23.91 36.62 17.34
C ALA A 131 23.74 37.80 16.36
N VAL A 132 23.70 39.04 16.87
CA VAL A 132 23.78 40.28 16.06
C VAL A 132 25.18 40.46 15.48
N ALA A 133 26.23 40.34 16.31
CA ALA A 133 27.62 40.40 15.85
C ALA A 133 27.91 39.36 14.75
N PHE A 134 27.45 38.12 14.94
CA PHE A 134 27.58 37.05 13.95
C PHE A 134 26.89 37.42 12.63
N GLY A 135 25.68 37.99 12.68
CA GLY A 135 24.93 38.42 11.49
C GLY A 135 25.59 39.59 10.76
N ALA A 136 26.35 40.43 11.47
CA ALA A 136 27.11 41.54 10.92
C ALA A 136 28.48 41.12 10.33
N GLY A 137 28.89 39.85 10.50
CA GLY A 137 30.19 39.34 10.06
C GLY A 137 31.33 39.55 11.06
N ASP A 138 31.05 40.03 12.28
CA ASP A 138 32.06 40.16 13.33
C ASP A 138 32.15 38.86 14.15
N HIS A 139 32.84 37.87 13.58
CA HIS A 139 32.89 36.52 14.13
C HIS A 139 33.71 36.41 15.41
N GLU A 140 34.77 37.21 15.55
CA GLU A 140 35.57 37.32 16.79
C GLU A 140 34.71 37.82 17.94
N LEU A 141 34.02 38.96 17.76
CA LEU A 141 33.14 39.52 18.79
C LEU A 141 31.97 38.57 19.11
N ALA A 142 31.41 37.92 18.10
CA ALA A 142 30.37 36.91 18.30
C ALA A 142 30.87 35.74 19.19
N ALA A 143 32.06 35.21 18.90
CA ALA A 143 32.68 34.15 19.68
C ALA A 143 32.93 34.57 21.13
N GLU A 144 33.36 35.82 21.38
CA GLU A 144 33.48 36.37 22.73
C GLU A 144 32.15 36.37 23.49
N TYR A 145 31.07 36.88 22.88
CA TYR A 145 29.75 36.89 23.52
C TYR A 145 29.24 35.48 23.83
N PHE A 146 29.40 34.52 22.91
CA PHE A 146 28.99 33.15 23.16
C PHE A 146 29.79 32.50 24.30
N ARG A 147 31.10 32.76 24.41
CA ARG A 147 31.90 32.34 25.58
C ARG A 147 31.39 32.98 26.88
N LYS A 148 31.00 34.26 26.86
CA LYS A 148 30.41 34.93 28.03
C LYS A 148 29.12 34.25 28.48
N VAL A 149 28.24 33.83 27.57
CA VAL A 149 27.03 33.05 27.91
C VAL A 149 27.41 31.73 28.60
N LEU A 150 28.37 30.99 28.04
CA LEU A 150 28.80 29.69 28.57
C LEU A 150 29.52 29.79 29.92
N ALA A 151 30.13 30.95 30.20
CA ALA A 151 30.80 31.23 31.48
C ALA A 151 29.82 31.59 32.62
N LEU A 152 28.55 31.86 32.33
CA LEU A 152 27.54 32.10 33.37
C LEU A 152 27.33 30.83 34.24
N PRO A 153 26.90 30.99 35.51
CA PRO A 153 26.48 29.86 36.33
C PRO A 153 25.35 29.08 35.63
N ALA A 154 25.35 27.74 35.74
CA ALA A 154 24.40 26.87 35.02
C ALA A 154 22.93 27.31 35.17
N GLU A 155 22.53 27.69 36.39
CA GLU A 155 21.18 28.18 36.73
C GLU A 155 20.78 29.46 35.97
N GLN A 156 21.74 30.27 35.52
CA GLN A 156 21.52 31.53 34.81
C GLN A 156 21.59 31.38 33.28
N ARG A 157 21.96 30.20 32.77
CA ARG A 157 22.14 29.93 31.33
C ARG A 157 21.32 28.76 30.78
N ALA A 158 20.20 28.42 31.44
CA ALA A 158 19.35 27.29 31.10
C ALA A 158 18.77 27.32 29.66
N LEU A 159 18.49 28.51 29.11
CA LEU A 159 17.78 28.71 27.84
C LEU A 159 18.69 28.90 26.62
N ARG A 160 19.96 29.28 26.82
CA ARG A 160 20.88 29.66 25.73
C ARG A 160 22.23 28.96 25.74
N SER A 161 22.49 28.03 26.66
CA SER A 161 23.76 27.30 26.68
C SER A 161 24.00 26.51 25.38
N THR A 162 23.03 25.67 24.97
CA THR A 162 23.15 24.86 23.76
C THR A 162 23.33 25.73 22.52
N TRP A 163 22.59 26.83 22.43
CA TRP A 163 22.67 27.80 21.34
C TRP A 163 24.02 28.52 21.29
N ALA A 164 24.52 28.98 22.44
CA ALA A 164 25.80 29.65 22.54
C ALA A 164 26.96 28.72 22.15
N ALA A 165 26.95 27.46 22.61
CA ALA A 165 27.97 26.49 22.22
C ALA A 165 27.93 26.20 20.70
N TYR A 166 26.73 26.02 20.13
CA TYR A 166 26.57 25.78 18.70
C TYR A 166 27.05 26.96 17.86
N SER A 167 26.61 28.17 18.21
CA SER A 167 26.98 29.39 17.51
C SER A 167 28.46 29.76 17.72
N LEU A 168 29.07 29.41 18.87
CA LEU A 168 30.51 29.52 19.08
C LEU A 168 31.27 28.63 18.09
N GLY A 169 30.85 27.38 17.91
CA GLY A 169 31.46 26.48 16.92
C GLY A 169 31.40 27.06 15.51
N ARG A 170 30.25 27.61 15.11
CA ARG A 170 30.09 28.29 13.82
C ARG A 170 30.93 29.56 13.68
N ALA A 171 31.04 30.37 14.72
CA ALA A 171 31.87 31.57 14.72
C ALA A 171 33.35 31.22 14.56
N LEU A 172 33.83 30.22 15.32
CA LEU A 172 35.19 29.71 15.20
C LEU A 172 35.49 29.14 13.81
N GLN A 173 34.54 28.43 13.21
CA GLN A 173 34.70 27.98 11.83
C GLN A 173 34.88 29.18 10.88
N ALA A 174 34.03 30.20 10.97
CA ALA A 174 34.14 31.39 10.12
C ALA A 174 35.48 32.12 10.33
N ILE A 175 35.93 32.29 11.57
CA ILE A 175 37.26 32.84 11.90
C ILE A 175 38.38 32.04 11.22
N SER A 176 38.27 30.71 11.20
CA SER A 176 39.28 29.86 10.53
C SER A 176 39.28 30.02 9.02
N GLU A 177 38.14 30.34 8.41
CA GLU A 177 38.00 30.59 6.96
C GLU A 177 38.56 31.97 6.57
N GLU A 178 38.54 32.93 7.50
CA GLU A 178 39.10 34.28 7.36
C GLU A 178 40.60 34.36 7.67
N ALA A 179 41.14 33.33 8.34
CA ALA A 179 42.54 33.27 8.72
C ALA A 179 43.48 33.31 7.51
N ASN A 180 44.62 33.98 7.67
CA ASN A 180 45.65 34.10 6.64
C ASN A 180 46.08 32.71 6.12
N GLU A 181 46.27 32.59 4.80
CA GLU A 181 46.73 31.36 4.14
C GLU A 181 48.03 30.82 4.73
N LEU A 182 48.89 31.68 5.29
CA LEU A 182 50.19 31.32 5.86
C LEU A 182 50.14 30.81 7.32
N ASP A 183 48.98 30.87 8.00
CA ASP A 183 48.81 30.42 9.39
C ASP A 183 48.01 29.10 9.48
N ASP A 184 48.57 28.04 8.92
CA ASP A 184 47.93 26.72 8.92
C ASP A 184 47.76 26.15 10.34
N GLN A 185 48.68 26.45 11.26
CA GLN A 185 48.59 25.98 12.64
C GLN A 185 47.46 26.69 13.40
N GLY A 186 47.38 28.02 13.32
CA GLY A 186 46.28 28.78 13.93
C GLY A 186 44.91 28.39 13.36
N ARG A 187 44.84 28.11 12.05
CA ARG A 187 43.63 27.58 11.41
C ARG A 187 43.24 26.22 11.99
N SER A 188 44.20 25.30 12.12
CA SER A 188 43.97 23.96 12.69
C SER A 188 43.49 24.02 14.15
N ASP A 189 44.13 24.85 14.97
CA ASP A 189 43.77 25.02 16.38
C ASP A 189 42.36 25.63 16.53
N THR A 190 42.01 26.59 15.67
CA THR A 190 40.67 27.20 15.64
C THR A 190 39.60 26.19 15.22
N LEU A 191 39.88 25.36 14.22
CA LEU A 191 38.97 24.27 13.82
C LEU A 191 38.80 23.22 14.93
N LEU A 192 39.87 22.88 15.66
CA LEU A 192 39.78 22.00 16.81
C LEU A 192 38.89 22.60 17.91
N ALA A 193 39.04 23.90 18.19
CA ALA A 193 38.18 24.60 19.14
C ALA A 193 36.71 24.64 18.68
N ALA A 194 36.46 24.82 17.36
CA ALA A 194 35.13 24.75 16.79
C ALA A 194 34.48 23.38 17.01
N ARG A 195 35.23 22.29 16.76
CA ARG A 195 34.77 20.92 17.02
C ARG A 195 34.45 20.70 18.50
N GLN A 196 35.31 21.17 19.41
CA GLN A 196 35.05 21.08 20.86
C GLN A 196 33.77 21.82 21.26
N ALA A 197 33.47 22.96 20.65
CA ALA A 197 32.21 23.68 20.89
C ALA A 197 30.98 22.88 20.40
N PHE A 198 31.08 22.17 19.28
CA PHE A 198 30.01 21.25 18.83
C PHE A 198 29.85 20.05 19.76
N VAL A 199 30.94 19.46 20.26
CA VAL A 199 30.89 18.42 21.31
C VAL A 199 30.19 18.95 22.56
N GLN A 200 30.55 20.16 23.01
CA GLN A 200 29.93 20.81 24.16
C GLN A 200 28.44 21.07 23.94
N THR A 201 28.02 21.43 22.73
CA THR A 201 26.61 21.62 22.37
C THR A 201 25.79 20.38 22.67
N ARG A 202 26.28 19.20 22.26
CA ARG A 202 25.62 17.91 22.52
C ARG A 202 25.57 17.59 23.99
N GLN A 203 26.68 17.80 24.68
CA GLN A 203 26.73 17.55 26.11
C GLN A 203 25.70 18.41 26.86
N LEU A 204 25.54 19.68 26.50
CA LEU A 204 24.55 20.57 27.11
C LEU A 204 23.10 20.09 26.84
N SER A 205 22.82 19.61 25.63
CA SER A 205 21.52 19.00 25.31
C SER A 205 21.26 17.74 26.15
N ILE A 206 22.28 16.88 26.31
CA ILE A 206 22.24 15.68 27.17
C ILE A 206 22.02 16.05 28.64
N ASP A 207 22.69 17.10 29.12
CA ASP A 207 22.61 17.59 30.49
C ASP A 207 21.26 18.27 30.82
N GLY A 208 20.37 18.42 29.83
CA GLY A 208 19.02 18.94 30.01
C GLY A 208 18.88 20.45 29.83
N PHE A 209 19.87 21.14 29.24
CA PHE A 209 19.70 22.52 28.82
C PHE A 209 18.70 22.62 27.66
N SER A 210 18.04 23.77 27.53
CA SER A 210 17.02 23.99 26.50
C SER A 210 17.60 23.82 25.09
N ASP A 211 16.97 22.96 24.28
CA ASP A 211 17.36 22.66 22.90
C ASP A 211 16.16 22.57 21.93
N PRO A 212 15.34 23.64 21.80
CA PRO A 212 14.13 23.63 20.96
C PRO A 212 14.40 23.54 19.46
N LEU A 213 15.65 23.78 19.02
CA LEU A 213 16.08 23.64 17.62
C LEU A 213 16.90 22.36 17.38
N GLU A 214 17.01 21.50 18.40
CA GLU A 214 17.75 20.23 18.30
C GLU A 214 19.21 20.43 17.84
N LEU A 215 19.83 21.52 18.30
CA LEU A 215 21.20 21.91 18.00
C LEU A 215 22.21 20.88 18.51
N GLY A 216 21.86 20.10 19.54
CA GLY A 216 22.61 18.90 19.90
C GLY A 216 22.76 17.96 18.70
N ILE A 217 21.67 17.60 18.04
CA ILE A 217 21.70 16.74 16.84
C ILE A 217 22.42 17.46 15.68
N ALA A 218 22.08 18.74 15.42
CA ALA A 218 22.67 19.51 14.33
C ALA A 218 24.21 19.64 14.43
N SER A 219 24.74 19.74 15.65
CA SER A 219 26.18 19.87 15.88
C SER A 219 27.01 18.67 15.40
N LEU A 220 26.40 17.48 15.25
CA LEU A 220 27.05 16.31 14.65
C LEU A 220 27.43 16.60 13.20
N GLY A 221 26.51 17.17 12.44
CA GLY A 221 26.72 17.50 11.03
C GLY A 221 27.74 18.61 10.82
N GLU A 222 27.74 19.62 11.70
CA GLU A 222 28.73 20.70 11.64
C GLU A 222 30.15 20.22 11.96
N GLU A 223 30.32 19.37 12.98
CA GLU A 223 31.60 18.74 13.25
C GLU A 223 32.03 17.81 12.11
N ALA A 224 31.11 17.01 11.57
CA ALA A 224 31.36 16.14 10.43
C ALA A 224 31.83 16.92 9.21
N ARG A 225 31.28 18.10 8.96
CA ARG A 225 31.70 18.98 7.87
C ARG A 225 33.15 19.43 8.01
N ILE A 226 33.57 19.81 9.22
CA ILE A 226 34.98 20.18 9.50
C ILE A 226 35.90 18.99 9.20
N LEU A 227 35.58 17.82 9.74
CA LEU A 227 36.36 16.59 9.54
C LEU A 227 36.46 16.22 8.05
N LYS A 228 35.34 16.27 7.33
CA LYS A 228 35.28 15.98 5.89
C LYS A 228 36.21 16.92 5.11
N ASN A 229 36.17 18.22 5.40
CA ASN A 229 37.02 19.22 4.74
C ASN A 229 38.52 19.02 5.05
N GLN A 230 38.85 18.35 6.15
CA GLN A 230 40.21 17.92 6.51
C GLN A 230 40.57 16.54 5.91
N ASN A 231 39.74 15.97 5.04
CA ASN A 231 39.85 14.61 4.47
C ASN A 231 39.69 13.46 5.47
N HIS A 232 39.11 13.71 6.65
CA HIS A 232 38.79 12.68 7.64
C HIS A 232 37.40 12.08 7.32
N TRP A 233 37.31 11.41 6.17
CA TRP A 233 36.05 10.91 5.61
C TRP A 233 35.33 9.93 6.54
N SER A 234 36.02 8.94 7.12
CA SER A 234 35.39 7.94 7.99
C SER A 234 34.77 8.55 9.25
N GLU A 235 35.43 9.50 9.91
CA GLU A 235 34.89 10.17 11.10
C GLU A 235 33.68 11.03 10.75
N ALA A 236 33.73 11.73 9.62
CA ALA A 236 32.60 12.53 9.13
C ALA A 236 31.38 11.65 8.82
N ILE A 237 31.58 10.50 8.17
CA ILE A 237 30.50 9.55 7.85
C ILE A 237 29.86 9.02 9.14
N ASP A 238 30.65 8.65 10.14
CA ASP A 238 30.15 8.15 11.43
C ASP A 238 29.24 9.19 12.13
N LEU A 239 29.62 10.47 12.09
CA LEU A 239 28.84 11.57 12.67
C LEU A 239 27.56 11.85 11.87
N TYR A 240 27.63 11.95 10.54
CA TYR A 240 26.43 12.14 9.70
C TYR A 240 25.47 10.94 9.80
N ALA A 241 25.99 9.72 9.90
CA ALA A 241 25.18 8.53 10.11
C ALA A 241 24.49 8.52 11.47
N SER A 242 25.18 8.96 12.52
CA SER A 242 24.59 9.11 13.86
C SER A 242 23.52 10.23 13.88
N GLN A 243 23.76 11.32 13.15
CA GLN A 243 22.79 12.40 12.94
C GLN A 243 21.53 11.90 12.22
N ASN A 244 21.69 11.09 11.17
CA ASN A 244 20.59 10.45 10.44
C ASN A 244 19.80 9.50 11.33
N LEU A 245 20.47 8.65 12.12
CA LEU A 245 19.83 7.71 13.03
C LEU A 245 18.95 8.40 14.07
N LEU A 246 19.31 9.62 14.48
CA LEU A 246 18.51 10.46 15.38
C LEU A 246 17.30 11.12 14.69
N GLY A 247 17.07 10.87 13.40
CA GLY A 247 15.89 11.34 12.65
C GLY A 247 16.08 12.66 11.91
N SER A 248 17.32 13.15 11.75
CA SER A 248 17.60 14.41 11.06
C SER A 248 17.73 14.22 9.55
N GLU A 249 16.86 14.89 8.79
CA GLU A 249 16.88 14.95 7.31
C GLU A 249 18.18 15.54 6.75
N VAL A 250 18.86 16.39 7.54
CA VAL A 250 20.17 16.95 7.17
C VAL A 250 21.22 15.85 7.17
N GLY A 251 21.24 14.97 8.18
CA GLY A 251 22.17 13.84 8.22
C GLY A 251 22.02 12.92 7.00
N TYR A 252 20.78 12.60 6.63
CA TYR A 252 20.47 11.86 5.41
C TYR A 252 21.02 12.56 4.15
N SER A 253 20.72 13.85 3.99
CA SER A 253 21.15 14.63 2.83
C SER A 253 22.67 14.79 2.75
N SER A 254 23.35 14.95 3.88
CA SER A 254 24.80 15.03 3.97
C SER A 254 25.48 13.72 3.56
N LEU A 255 24.92 12.56 3.94
CA LEU A 255 25.45 11.26 3.48
C LEU A 255 25.33 11.11 1.96
N LYS A 256 24.21 11.54 1.36
CA LYS A 256 24.07 11.57 -0.11
C LYS A 256 25.11 12.47 -0.77
N GLN A 257 25.38 13.62 -0.17
CA GLN A 257 26.42 14.53 -0.66
C GLN A 257 27.82 13.89 -0.56
N VAL A 258 28.15 13.23 0.55
CA VAL A 258 29.43 12.52 0.72
C VAL A 258 29.61 11.42 -0.33
N VAL A 259 28.56 10.67 -0.66
CA VAL A 259 28.59 9.68 -1.76
C VAL A 259 28.99 10.34 -3.08
N GLY A 260 28.34 11.46 -3.43
CA GLY A 260 28.65 12.21 -4.66
C GLY A 260 30.08 12.76 -4.70
N GLU A 261 30.56 13.30 -3.58
CA GLU A 261 31.92 13.82 -3.46
C GLU A 261 32.99 12.71 -3.55
N LEU A 262 32.77 11.56 -2.88
CA LEU A 262 33.63 10.39 -2.99
C LEU A 262 33.67 9.85 -4.43
N GLY A 263 32.53 9.83 -5.12
CA GLY A 263 32.44 9.43 -6.53
C GLY A 263 33.16 10.38 -7.49
N GLY A 264 33.41 11.63 -7.08
CA GLY A 264 34.18 12.62 -7.83
C GLY A 264 35.71 12.54 -7.62
N LEU A 265 36.19 11.73 -6.68
CA LEU A 265 37.63 11.53 -6.46
C LEU A 265 38.29 10.76 -7.62
N SER A 266 39.60 10.93 -7.78
CA SER A 266 40.36 10.06 -8.69
C SER A 266 40.40 8.62 -8.17
N ASP A 267 40.53 7.65 -9.08
CA ASP A 267 40.53 6.21 -8.74
C ASP A 267 41.54 5.86 -7.64
N ALA A 268 42.75 6.45 -7.70
CA ALA A 268 43.79 6.23 -6.71
C ALA A 268 43.42 6.79 -5.33
N GLN A 269 42.82 7.98 -5.28
CA GLN A 269 42.35 8.58 -4.03
C GLN A 269 41.20 7.79 -3.44
N LEU A 270 40.23 7.39 -4.26
CA LEU A 270 39.09 6.61 -3.81
C LEU A 270 39.52 5.24 -3.26
N LEU A 271 40.44 4.54 -3.93
CA LEU A 271 40.99 3.27 -3.45
C LEU A 271 41.68 3.40 -2.08
N GLU A 272 42.35 4.53 -1.82
CA GLU A 272 42.91 4.79 -0.49
C GLU A 272 41.81 4.98 0.57
N GLN A 273 40.78 5.76 0.25
CA GLN A 273 39.66 5.99 1.17
C GLN A 273 38.84 4.73 1.44
N LEU A 274 38.70 3.84 0.45
CA LEU A 274 37.97 2.57 0.57
C LEU A 274 38.58 1.59 1.56
N LYS A 275 39.85 1.78 1.96
CA LYS A 275 40.46 1.01 3.07
C LYS A 275 39.81 1.34 4.42
N GLN A 276 39.14 2.47 4.54
CA GLN A 276 38.43 2.88 5.75
C GLN A 276 37.03 2.25 5.77
N PRO A 277 36.65 1.51 6.84
CA PRO A 277 35.38 0.78 6.88
C PRO A 277 34.13 1.63 6.64
N SER A 278 34.04 2.84 7.20
CA SER A 278 32.84 3.67 7.06
C SER A 278 32.66 4.19 5.62
N VAL A 279 33.75 4.46 4.90
CA VAL A 279 33.71 4.85 3.48
C VAL A 279 33.18 3.68 2.64
N ALA A 280 33.75 2.48 2.80
CA ALA A 280 33.31 1.29 2.09
C ALA A 280 31.83 0.96 2.39
N ARG A 281 31.41 1.05 3.65
CA ARG A 281 30.02 0.80 4.07
C ARG A 281 29.03 1.80 3.48
N LEU A 282 29.36 3.10 3.47
CA LEU A 282 28.50 4.12 2.88
C LEU A 282 28.34 3.93 1.36
N LEU A 283 29.44 3.66 0.65
CA LEU A 283 29.36 3.41 -0.80
C LEU A 283 28.63 2.10 -1.10
N THR A 284 28.80 1.06 -0.27
CA THR A 284 28.01 -0.18 -0.39
C THR A 284 26.52 0.11 -0.19
N ALA A 285 26.15 0.88 0.84
CA ALA A 285 24.76 1.27 1.12
C ALA A 285 24.13 2.03 -0.04
N SER A 286 24.87 2.95 -0.67
CA SER A 286 24.42 3.69 -1.85
C SER A 286 24.18 2.78 -3.05
N LEU A 287 25.14 1.91 -3.37
CA LEU A 287 25.08 1.05 -4.54
C LEU A 287 24.05 -0.07 -4.41
N VAL A 288 23.90 -0.70 -3.22
CA VAL A 288 22.93 -1.80 -3.01
C VAL A 288 21.48 -1.32 -2.99
N SER A 289 21.27 -0.03 -2.69
CA SER A 289 19.95 0.62 -2.68
C SER A 289 19.62 1.35 -3.98
N HIS A 290 20.50 1.26 -4.99
CA HIS A 290 20.33 1.95 -6.28
C HIS A 290 20.08 3.47 -6.11
N GLN A 291 20.78 4.08 -5.14
CA GLN A 291 20.61 5.48 -4.82
C GLN A 291 20.94 6.36 -6.04
N GLY A 292 19.93 7.07 -6.55
CA GLY A 292 20.07 7.94 -7.73
C GLY A 292 19.60 7.31 -9.03
N TRP A 293 19.10 6.07 -9.01
CA TRP A 293 18.40 5.48 -10.14
C TRP A 293 17.04 6.15 -10.31
N SER A 294 16.62 6.26 -11.56
CA SER A 294 15.30 6.73 -11.95
C SER A 294 14.72 5.72 -12.92
N PHE A 295 13.57 5.14 -12.60
CA PHE A 295 12.86 4.17 -13.44
C PHE A 295 13.79 3.09 -14.03
N GLY A 296 14.59 2.42 -13.19
CA GLY A 296 15.44 1.29 -13.62
C GLY A 296 16.69 1.65 -14.44
N GLU A 297 17.00 2.93 -14.67
CA GLU A 297 18.23 3.34 -15.35
C GLU A 297 19.46 3.14 -14.46
N LYS A 298 20.39 2.29 -14.93
CA LYS A 298 21.68 2.04 -14.28
C LYS A 298 22.74 3.04 -14.77
N PRO A 299 23.27 3.93 -13.91
CA PRO A 299 24.31 4.87 -14.32
C PRO A 299 25.65 4.17 -14.62
N GLU A 300 26.33 4.54 -15.71
CA GLU A 300 27.67 3.98 -16.05
C GLU A 300 28.70 4.20 -14.92
N ALA A 301 28.58 5.33 -14.21
CA ALA A 301 29.44 5.69 -13.08
C ALA A 301 29.40 4.64 -11.96
N GLU A 302 28.27 3.94 -11.76
CA GLU A 302 28.17 2.91 -10.73
C GLU A 302 28.99 1.67 -11.03
N GLN A 303 29.06 1.23 -12.30
CA GLN A 303 29.85 0.05 -12.65
C GLN A 303 31.33 0.25 -12.30
N LYS A 304 31.83 1.47 -12.54
CA LYS A 304 33.18 1.87 -12.12
C LYS A 304 33.32 1.82 -10.60
N LEU A 305 32.36 2.41 -9.86
CA LEU A 305 32.39 2.42 -8.40
C LEU A 305 32.34 1.02 -7.80
N ILE A 306 31.50 0.12 -8.32
CA ILE A 306 31.42 -1.28 -7.90
C ILE A 306 32.78 -1.97 -8.08
N LYS A 307 33.43 -1.78 -9.24
CA LYS A 307 34.76 -2.36 -9.49
C LYS A 307 35.81 -1.84 -8.51
N LEU A 308 35.82 -0.53 -8.25
CA LEU A 308 36.76 0.08 -7.29
C LEU A 308 36.46 -0.37 -5.86
N LEU A 309 35.18 -0.47 -5.48
CA LEU A 309 34.76 -0.98 -4.17
C LEU A 309 35.25 -2.42 -3.97
N SER A 310 34.99 -3.33 -4.92
CA SER A 310 35.46 -4.72 -4.84
C SER A 310 36.99 -4.83 -4.76
N GLN A 311 37.74 -3.91 -5.37
CA GLN A 311 39.20 -3.86 -5.24
C GLN A 311 39.64 -3.31 -3.88
N GLY A 312 39.03 -2.22 -3.43
CA GLY A 312 39.35 -1.56 -2.15
C GLY A 312 38.97 -2.39 -0.92
N THR A 313 37.97 -3.26 -1.06
CA THR A 313 37.52 -4.19 0.00
C THR A 313 38.06 -5.61 -0.19
N ALA A 314 39.03 -5.82 -1.08
CA ALA A 314 39.59 -7.15 -1.30
C ALA A 314 40.24 -7.69 -0.01
N GLY A 315 39.80 -8.87 0.43
CA GLY A 315 40.32 -9.54 1.62
C GLY A 315 39.78 -9.03 2.96
N THR A 316 38.85 -8.06 2.97
CA THR A 316 38.05 -7.74 4.16
C THR A 316 36.67 -8.39 4.08
N PHE A 317 36.15 -8.79 5.23
CA PHE A 317 34.80 -9.35 5.39
C PHE A 317 33.89 -8.44 6.22
N ASP A 318 34.32 -7.21 6.46
CA ASP A 318 33.45 -6.17 7.01
C ASP A 318 32.27 -5.94 6.05
N ASN A 319 31.04 -5.94 6.56
CA ASN A 319 29.83 -5.74 5.76
C ASN A 319 29.64 -6.81 4.66
N ALA A 320 30.14 -8.04 4.88
CA ALA A 320 30.14 -9.12 3.90
C ALA A 320 28.75 -9.46 3.34
N ASP A 321 27.68 -9.37 4.14
CA ASP A 321 26.33 -9.64 3.65
C ASP A 321 25.82 -8.62 2.64
N ARG A 322 26.13 -7.32 2.80
CA ARG A 322 25.73 -6.28 1.84
C ARG A 322 26.64 -6.24 0.63
N LEU A 323 27.93 -6.53 0.81
CA LEU A 323 28.82 -6.77 -0.33
C LEU A 323 28.35 -7.99 -1.13
N ALA A 324 27.88 -9.06 -0.47
CA ALA A 324 27.30 -10.21 -1.15
C ALA A 324 26.02 -9.82 -1.90
N ALA A 325 25.13 -9.03 -1.27
CA ALA A 325 23.93 -8.52 -1.92
C ALA A 325 24.23 -7.70 -3.17
N LEU A 326 25.20 -6.77 -3.08
CA LEU A 326 25.63 -5.95 -4.20
C LEU A 326 26.19 -6.80 -5.35
N ASN A 327 27.05 -7.78 -5.04
CA ASN A 327 27.61 -8.67 -6.07
C ASN A 327 26.52 -9.57 -6.69
N TYR A 328 25.54 -10.02 -5.90
CA TYR A 328 24.41 -10.79 -6.39
C TYR A 328 23.56 -9.97 -7.37
N GLN A 329 23.20 -8.73 -7.01
CA GLN A 329 22.45 -7.80 -7.89
C GLN A 329 23.20 -7.51 -9.20
N ASN A 330 24.53 -7.57 -9.19
CA ASN A 330 25.38 -7.39 -10.37
C ASN A 330 25.71 -8.69 -11.12
N GLY A 331 25.22 -9.85 -10.66
CA GLY A 331 25.42 -11.14 -11.31
C GLY A 331 26.75 -11.84 -11.00
N ASP A 332 27.56 -11.32 -10.07
CA ASP A 332 28.78 -12.00 -9.59
C ASP A 332 28.45 -12.97 -8.45
N PHE A 333 27.86 -14.11 -8.83
CA PHE A 333 27.47 -15.16 -7.89
C PHE A 333 28.65 -15.89 -7.25
N ALA A 334 29.84 -15.86 -7.87
CA ALA A 334 31.02 -16.49 -7.32
C ALA A 334 31.53 -15.71 -6.11
N THR A 335 31.68 -14.39 -6.26
CA THR A 335 32.05 -13.48 -5.16
C THR A 335 30.96 -13.47 -4.09
N THR A 336 29.68 -13.52 -4.49
CA THR A 336 28.55 -13.65 -3.54
C THR A 336 28.73 -14.87 -2.62
N ARG A 337 29.02 -16.06 -3.18
CA ARG A 337 29.23 -17.28 -2.37
C ARG A 337 30.39 -17.12 -1.39
N LEU A 338 31.52 -16.59 -1.85
CA LEU A 338 32.71 -16.36 -1.01
C LEU A 338 32.39 -15.43 0.16
N LEU A 339 31.71 -14.31 -0.09
CA LEU A 339 31.34 -13.37 0.96
C LEU A 339 30.32 -13.97 1.94
N LEU A 340 29.42 -14.83 1.47
CA LEU A 340 28.46 -15.53 2.32
C LEU A 340 29.10 -16.53 3.29
N GLU A 341 30.32 -17.00 3.05
CA GLU A 341 31.06 -17.81 4.02
C GLU A 341 31.41 -17.01 5.29
N HIS A 342 31.45 -15.68 5.18
CA HIS A 342 31.80 -14.76 6.26
C HIS A 342 30.65 -13.84 6.70
N ALA A 343 29.49 -13.89 6.03
CA ALA A 343 28.32 -13.04 6.27
C ALA A 343 27.48 -13.43 7.51
N GLY A 344 27.83 -14.52 8.20
CA GLY A 344 27.04 -15.04 9.32
C GLY A 344 25.64 -15.54 8.93
N ASP A 345 24.73 -15.54 9.89
CA ASP A 345 23.39 -16.16 9.78
C ASP A 345 22.23 -15.14 9.84
N GLY A 346 22.48 -13.89 9.42
CA GLY A 346 21.43 -12.87 9.32
C GLY A 346 20.41 -13.14 8.20
N GLY A 347 19.25 -12.48 8.26
CA GLY A 347 18.16 -12.66 7.30
C GLY A 347 18.59 -12.48 5.84
N LEU A 348 19.33 -11.41 5.54
CA LEU A 348 19.85 -11.14 4.18
C LEU A 348 20.80 -12.23 3.70
N ALA A 349 21.70 -12.72 4.56
CA ALA A 349 22.63 -13.78 4.20
C ALA A 349 21.89 -15.10 3.88
N TRP A 350 20.87 -15.46 4.68
CA TRP A 350 20.03 -16.62 4.38
C TRP A 350 19.20 -16.44 3.12
N TRP A 351 18.68 -15.24 2.88
CA TRP A 351 17.91 -14.95 1.68
C TRP A 351 18.77 -15.08 0.41
N LEU A 352 20.01 -14.58 0.43
CA LEU A 352 20.97 -14.77 -0.67
C LEU A 352 21.32 -16.25 -0.88
N ARG A 353 21.53 -17.02 0.20
CA ARG A 353 21.74 -18.48 0.11
C ARG A 353 20.53 -19.17 -0.54
N ALA A 354 19.32 -18.74 -0.21
CA ALA A 354 18.10 -19.26 -0.81
C ALA A 354 18.05 -18.97 -2.31
N LYS A 355 18.32 -17.73 -2.71
CA LYS A 355 18.36 -17.33 -4.13
C LYS A 355 19.42 -18.08 -4.93
N LEU A 356 20.61 -18.25 -4.38
CA LEU A 356 21.66 -19.08 -5.00
C LEU A 356 21.22 -20.55 -5.15
N ALA A 357 20.56 -21.11 -4.14
CA ALA A 357 20.05 -22.48 -4.21
C ALA A 357 18.94 -22.63 -5.27
N VAL A 358 18.03 -21.64 -5.40
CA VAL A 358 17.05 -21.60 -6.50
C VAL A 358 17.77 -21.59 -7.85
N ARG A 359 18.80 -20.75 -8.01
CA ARG A 359 19.59 -20.65 -9.24
C ARG A 359 20.31 -21.96 -9.57
N ASP A 360 20.80 -22.67 -8.57
CA ASP A 360 21.46 -23.97 -8.72
C ASP A 360 20.46 -25.12 -8.94
N GLY A 361 19.15 -24.83 -8.91
CA GLY A 361 18.06 -25.81 -9.08
C GLY A 361 17.81 -26.68 -7.84
N ASP A 362 18.46 -26.39 -6.71
CA ASP A 362 18.30 -27.11 -5.46
C ASP A 362 17.13 -26.54 -4.66
N LYS A 363 15.92 -27.00 -5.01
CA LYS A 363 14.67 -26.58 -4.37
C LYS A 363 14.61 -26.91 -2.87
N ALA A 364 15.27 -27.97 -2.43
CA ALA A 364 15.25 -28.39 -1.02
C ALA A 364 16.10 -27.44 -0.17
N SER A 365 17.33 -27.15 -0.61
CA SER A 365 18.19 -26.17 0.04
C SER A 365 17.60 -24.76 -0.03
N ALA A 366 16.96 -24.40 -1.15
CA ALA A 366 16.26 -23.12 -1.29
C ALA A 366 15.15 -22.98 -0.23
N ALA A 367 14.26 -23.96 -0.11
CA ALA A 367 13.18 -23.93 0.88
C ALA A 367 13.71 -23.84 2.32
N ALA A 368 14.77 -24.59 2.64
CA ALA A 368 15.40 -24.54 3.97
C ALA A 368 16.03 -23.18 4.26
N ALA A 369 16.70 -22.57 3.28
CA ALA A 369 17.32 -21.26 3.42
C ALA A 369 16.28 -20.13 3.52
N TYR A 370 15.19 -20.20 2.74
CA TYR A 370 14.07 -19.28 2.86
C TYR A 370 13.41 -19.33 4.25
N ALA A 371 13.19 -20.53 4.81
CA ALA A 371 12.65 -20.68 6.15
C ALA A 371 13.56 -20.05 7.22
N LYS A 372 14.88 -20.17 7.08
CA LYS A 372 15.86 -19.52 7.96
C LYS A 372 15.87 -18.00 7.78
N ALA A 373 15.74 -17.51 6.55
CA ALA A 373 15.65 -16.09 6.26
C ALA A 373 14.39 -15.49 6.92
N ALA A 374 13.23 -16.14 6.77
CA ALA A 374 11.97 -15.70 7.34
C ALA A 374 12.03 -15.64 8.88
N ALA A 375 12.70 -16.61 9.52
CA ALA A 375 12.90 -16.63 10.96
C ALA A 375 13.91 -15.57 11.46
N ALA A 376 14.86 -15.17 10.62
CA ALA A 376 15.92 -14.24 10.98
C ALA A 376 15.55 -12.77 10.75
N PHE A 377 14.60 -12.46 9.86
CA PHE A 377 14.10 -11.09 9.67
C PHE A 377 13.13 -10.68 10.79
N PRO A 378 13.32 -9.52 11.43
CA PRO A 378 12.31 -8.90 12.29
C PRO A 378 11.02 -8.64 11.51
N ARG A 379 9.87 -8.83 12.16
CA ARG A 379 8.55 -8.65 11.53
C ARG A 379 8.23 -7.20 11.19
N ASP A 380 8.81 -6.26 11.93
CA ASP A 380 8.64 -4.82 11.80
C ASP A 380 9.73 -4.15 10.94
N GLU A 381 10.72 -4.91 10.45
CA GLU A 381 11.72 -4.39 9.53
C GLU A 381 11.05 -3.97 8.21
N SER A 382 11.28 -2.72 7.81
CA SER A 382 10.87 -2.17 6.51
C SER A 382 12.07 -1.51 5.87
N TRP A 383 12.33 -1.90 4.62
CA TRP A 383 13.34 -1.30 3.77
C TRP A 383 12.78 -0.12 2.98
N GLY A 384 11.47 0.14 3.08
CA GLY A 384 10.79 1.29 2.50
C GLY A 384 10.26 1.06 1.08
N PHE A 385 9.77 2.15 0.50
CA PHE A 385 9.13 2.16 -0.81
C PHE A 385 10.14 1.96 -1.95
N ARG A 386 9.76 1.12 -2.92
CA ARG A 386 10.42 0.97 -4.22
C ARG A 386 9.39 0.86 -5.34
N GLY A 387 9.83 1.13 -6.57
CA GLY A 387 9.03 0.91 -7.77
C GLY A 387 9.86 0.39 -8.94
N ASP A 388 9.22 -0.35 -9.83
CA ASP A 388 9.84 -0.88 -11.05
C ASP A 388 9.67 0.07 -12.26
N TYR A 389 10.14 -0.36 -13.43
CA TYR A 389 10.04 0.40 -14.68
C TYR A 389 8.59 0.64 -15.12
N ASP A 390 7.71 -0.32 -14.82
CA ASP A 390 6.30 -0.30 -15.21
C ASP A 390 5.44 0.52 -14.24
N GLY A 391 6.06 1.07 -13.19
CA GLY A 391 5.41 1.88 -12.16
C GLY A 391 4.69 1.05 -11.11
N ASN A 392 4.91 -0.27 -11.05
CA ASN A 392 4.43 -1.06 -9.93
C ASN A 392 5.26 -0.73 -8.69
N TYR A 393 4.65 -0.83 -7.51
CA TYR A 393 5.28 -0.43 -6.26
C TYR A 393 5.25 -1.51 -5.19
N GLU A 394 6.18 -1.43 -4.26
CA GLU A 394 6.29 -2.32 -3.11
C GLU A 394 6.79 -1.50 -1.92
N ASP A 395 6.10 -1.57 -0.78
CA ASP A 395 6.71 -1.22 0.51
C ASP A 395 7.45 -2.46 1.01
N LEU A 396 8.75 -2.50 0.74
CA LEU A 396 9.54 -3.71 0.88
C LEU A 396 9.77 -4.03 2.37
N LYS A 397 9.02 -5.01 2.88
CA LYS A 397 9.34 -5.70 4.13
C LYS A 397 10.04 -7.00 3.80
N PRO A 398 11.34 -7.16 4.15
CA PRO A 398 12.11 -8.33 3.73
C PRO A 398 11.51 -9.64 4.25
N GLY A 399 10.95 -9.65 5.47
CA GLY A 399 10.25 -10.82 6.01
C GLY A 399 9.06 -11.25 5.14
N CYS A 400 8.20 -10.29 4.76
CA CYS A 400 7.07 -10.55 3.88
C CYS A 400 7.54 -11.01 2.49
N ARG A 401 8.54 -10.36 1.91
CA ARG A 401 9.07 -10.72 0.59
C ARG A 401 9.62 -12.14 0.56
N VAL A 402 10.39 -12.52 1.58
CA VAL A 402 10.93 -13.87 1.76
C VAL A 402 9.80 -14.91 1.89
N GLU A 403 8.74 -14.61 2.64
CA GLU A 403 7.56 -15.48 2.75
C GLU A 403 6.82 -15.59 1.41
N GLY A 404 6.64 -14.48 0.69
CA GLY A 404 6.05 -14.48 -0.65
C GLY A 404 6.85 -15.28 -1.68
N GLU A 405 8.18 -15.15 -1.70
CA GLU A 405 9.06 -15.98 -2.52
C GLU A 405 9.02 -17.47 -2.10
N SER A 406 8.89 -17.75 -0.80
CA SER A 406 8.67 -19.10 -0.29
C SER A 406 7.35 -19.69 -0.77
N ALA A 407 6.32 -18.85 -0.91
CA ALA A 407 5.02 -19.26 -1.44
C ALA A 407 5.14 -19.73 -2.90
N LEU A 408 5.98 -19.10 -3.72
CA LEU A 408 6.22 -19.53 -5.10
C LEU A 408 6.81 -20.95 -5.17
N LEU A 409 7.73 -21.28 -4.25
CA LEU A 409 8.27 -22.64 -4.14
C LEU A 409 7.22 -23.64 -3.63
N ALA A 410 6.32 -23.21 -2.74
CA ALA A 410 5.20 -24.04 -2.29
C ALA A 410 4.20 -24.33 -3.43
N LEU A 411 3.87 -23.33 -4.26
CA LEU A 411 3.03 -23.51 -5.46
C LEU A 411 3.65 -24.52 -6.43
N ASP A 412 4.95 -24.38 -6.71
CA ASP A 412 5.69 -25.29 -7.59
C ASP A 412 5.71 -26.75 -7.07
N ARG A 413 5.65 -26.96 -5.74
CA ARG A 413 5.51 -28.29 -5.11
C ARG A 413 4.07 -28.81 -5.05
N GLY A 414 3.08 -27.98 -5.35
CA GLY A 414 1.65 -28.32 -5.19
C GLY A 414 1.10 -28.12 -3.77
N ASP A 415 1.86 -27.47 -2.88
CA ASP A 415 1.46 -27.18 -1.49
C ASP A 415 0.60 -25.89 -1.44
N TYR A 416 -0.55 -25.87 -2.13
CA TYR A 416 -1.31 -24.64 -2.39
C TYR A 416 -1.82 -23.91 -1.14
N VAL A 417 -2.26 -24.65 -0.11
CA VAL A 417 -2.74 -24.04 1.16
C VAL A 417 -1.58 -23.35 1.88
N GLN A 418 -0.39 -23.95 1.88
CA GLN A 418 0.80 -23.33 2.46
C GLN A 418 1.21 -22.08 1.69
N ALA A 419 1.18 -22.12 0.36
CA ALA A 419 1.46 -20.95 -0.47
C ALA A 419 0.50 -19.80 -0.17
N PHE A 420 -0.80 -20.09 -0.07
CA PHE A 420 -1.79 -19.10 0.31
C PHE A 420 -1.52 -18.51 1.69
N GLU A 421 -1.22 -19.35 2.68
CA GLU A 421 -0.93 -18.90 4.05
C GLU A 421 0.26 -17.92 4.11
N LEU A 422 1.34 -18.23 3.39
CA LEU A 422 2.53 -17.37 3.32
C LEU A 422 2.23 -16.01 2.69
N LEU A 423 1.45 -15.98 1.60
CA LEU A 423 1.04 -14.73 0.96
C LEU A 423 0.07 -13.94 1.85
N TYR A 424 -0.91 -14.61 2.47
CA TYR A 424 -1.89 -13.99 3.35
C TYR A 424 -1.26 -13.29 4.56
N ARG A 425 -0.21 -13.87 5.15
CA ARG A 425 0.53 -13.27 6.28
C ARG A 425 1.20 -11.94 5.94
N SER A 426 1.47 -11.68 4.66
CA SER A 426 2.04 -10.41 4.19
C SER A 426 1.03 -9.25 4.18
N GLY A 427 -0.24 -9.52 4.48
CA GLY A 427 -1.28 -8.50 4.59
C GLY A 427 -1.51 -7.78 3.26
N ASP A 428 -1.64 -6.46 3.31
CA ASP A 428 -1.93 -5.63 2.13
C ASP A 428 -0.80 -5.66 1.08
N ILE A 429 0.44 -6.00 1.46
CA ILE A 429 1.61 -5.93 0.57
C ILE A 429 1.47 -6.89 -0.64
N TYR A 430 1.03 -8.13 -0.40
CA TYR A 430 0.83 -9.14 -1.45
C TYR A 430 -0.61 -9.67 -1.50
N TRP A 431 -1.58 -8.82 -1.14
CA TRP A 431 -3.00 -9.20 -1.15
C TRP A 431 -3.45 -9.69 -2.53
N HIS A 432 -3.05 -9.03 -3.61
CA HIS A 432 -3.43 -9.44 -4.97
C HIS A 432 -2.94 -10.85 -5.35
N ASP A 433 -1.74 -11.23 -4.91
CA ASP A 433 -1.22 -12.58 -5.10
C ASP A 433 -1.97 -13.60 -4.23
N ALA A 434 -2.21 -13.26 -2.95
CA ALA A 434 -3.00 -14.08 -2.03
C ALA A 434 -4.42 -14.33 -2.56
N ALA A 435 -5.08 -13.28 -3.04
CA ALA A 435 -6.40 -13.31 -3.66
C ALA A 435 -6.43 -14.19 -4.92
N THR A 436 -5.39 -14.07 -5.77
CA THR A 436 -5.26 -14.92 -6.96
C THR A 436 -5.18 -16.40 -6.59
N VAL A 437 -4.36 -16.76 -5.58
CA VAL A 437 -4.27 -18.16 -5.10
C VAL A 437 -5.58 -18.61 -4.47
N ALA A 438 -6.20 -17.79 -3.61
CA ALA A 438 -7.46 -18.10 -2.95
C ALA A 438 -8.61 -18.35 -3.95
N GLU A 439 -8.68 -17.53 -5.00
CA GLU A 439 -9.80 -17.56 -5.93
C GLU A 439 -9.58 -18.54 -7.09
N ARG A 440 -8.35 -18.64 -7.60
CA ARG A 440 -8.04 -19.39 -8.81
C ARG A 440 -7.40 -20.75 -8.55
N VAL A 441 -6.66 -20.93 -7.45
CA VAL A 441 -5.84 -22.14 -7.22
C VAL A 441 -6.40 -23.04 -6.13
N LEU A 442 -6.79 -22.49 -4.99
CA LEU A 442 -7.44 -23.27 -3.94
C LEU A 442 -8.78 -23.81 -4.42
N THR A 443 -9.10 -25.04 -4.03
CA THR A 443 -10.49 -25.50 -4.06
C THR A 443 -11.32 -24.71 -3.05
N LEU A 444 -12.64 -24.67 -3.27
CA LEU A 444 -13.53 -23.96 -2.37
C LEU A 444 -13.49 -24.52 -0.93
N ASP A 445 -13.35 -25.84 -0.79
CA ASP A 445 -13.26 -26.48 0.53
C ASP A 445 -11.93 -26.21 1.23
N GLU A 446 -10.80 -26.20 0.51
CA GLU A 446 -9.49 -25.80 1.05
C GLU A 446 -9.53 -24.36 1.58
N LEU A 447 -10.05 -23.41 0.78
CA LEU A 447 -10.18 -22.01 1.19
C LEU A 447 -11.11 -21.86 2.40
N LYS A 448 -12.28 -22.51 2.36
CA LYS A 448 -13.25 -22.46 3.47
C LYS A 448 -12.66 -23.00 4.76
N HIS A 449 -11.99 -24.16 4.70
CA HIS A 449 -11.34 -24.76 5.85
C HIS A 449 -10.30 -23.83 6.46
N PHE A 450 -9.44 -23.22 5.63
CA PHE A 450 -8.44 -22.26 6.11
C PHE A 450 -9.09 -21.05 6.79
N VAL A 451 -10.08 -20.42 6.16
CA VAL A 451 -10.74 -19.23 6.69
C VAL A 451 -11.46 -19.53 8.01
N ASP A 452 -12.16 -20.66 8.10
CA ASP A 452 -12.87 -21.06 9.32
C ASP A 452 -11.92 -21.38 10.48
N ALA A 453 -10.77 -21.96 10.19
CA ALA A 453 -9.80 -22.35 11.21
C ALA A 453 -8.90 -21.19 11.68
N GLN A 454 -8.50 -20.30 10.76
CA GLN A 454 -7.40 -19.36 11.01
C GLN A 454 -7.78 -17.87 10.91
N VAL A 455 -8.94 -17.54 10.33
CA VAL A 455 -9.31 -16.14 10.05
C VAL A 455 -10.61 -15.77 10.78
N PRO A 456 -10.55 -15.38 12.06
CA PRO A 456 -11.73 -14.94 12.80
C PRO A 456 -12.33 -13.68 12.16
N ALA A 457 -13.65 -13.50 12.32
CA ALA A 457 -14.33 -12.30 11.84
C ALA A 457 -13.79 -11.06 12.58
N PRO A 458 -13.24 -10.06 11.86
CA PRO A 458 -12.76 -8.84 12.51
C PRO A 458 -13.94 -7.98 13.00
N PRO A 459 -13.72 -7.12 14.02
CA PRO A 459 -14.74 -6.17 14.46
C PRO A 459 -15.05 -5.15 13.37
N LEU A 460 -16.30 -4.69 13.33
CA LEU A 460 -16.73 -3.62 12.43
C LEU A 460 -16.00 -2.31 12.77
N VAL A 461 -15.34 -1.74 11.77
CA VAL A 461 -14.73 -0.42 11.82
C VAL A 461 -15.68 0.58 11.16
N PRO A 462 -16.10 1.66 11.85
CA PRO A 462 -16.93 2.70 11.25
C PRO A 462 -16.24 3.34 10.04
N GLN A 463 -16.98 3.58 8.96
CA GLN A 463 -16.46 4.34 7.83
C GLN A 463 -16.04 5.74 8.29
N GLN A 464 -14.84 6.16 7.89
CA GLN A 464 -14.36 7.51 8.17
C GLN A 464 -15.07 8.50 7.22
N PRO A 465 -15.54 9.67 7.71
CA PRO A 465 -16.32 10.62 6.91
C PRO A 465 -15.64 11.11 5.63
N ASP A 466 -14.30 11.16 5.64
CA ASP A 466 -13.48 11.74 4.57
C ASP A 466 -12.82 10.68 3.67
N ALA A 467 -13.09 9.38 3.89
CA ALA A 467 -12.49 8.31 3.11
C ALA A 467 -13.20 8.16 1.76
N TYR A 468 -12.49 8.42 0.67
CA TYR A 468 -13.01 8.25 -0.70
C TYR A 468 -13.20 6.76 -1.08
N TYR A 469 -12.47 5.84 -0.42
CA TYR A 469 -12.59 4.39 -0.59
C TYR A 469 -12.73 3.69 0.77
N GLU A 470 -13.53 2.62 0.83
CA GLU A 470 -13.64 1.78 2.01
C GLU A 470 -12.41 0.85 2.11
N SER A 471 -11.60 1.00 3.14
CA SER A 471 -10.51 0.06 3.43
C SER A 471 -11.01 -1.03 4.37
N LEU A 472 -11.06 -2.27 3.87
CA LEU A 472 -11.41 -3.44 4.67
C LEU A 472 -10.15 -4.04 5.30
N PRO A 473 -10.19 -4.49 6.57
CA PRO A 473 -9.11 -5.32 7.12
C PRO A 473 -8.89 -6.56 6.25
N ILE A 474 -7.64 -7.01 6.09
CA ILE A 474 -7.30 -8.20 5.28
C ILE A 474 -8.12 -9.45 5.67
N ALA A 475 -8.38 -9.65 6.96
CA ALA A 475 -9.25 -10.72 7.45
C ALA A 475 -10.70 -10.59 6.94
N ALA A 476 -11.22 -9.38 6.77
CA ALA A 476 -12.52 -9.16 6.15
C ALA A 476 -12.47 -9.43 4.64
N GLN A 477 -11.41 -8.98 3.95
CA GLN A 477 -11.25 -9.16 2.50
C GLN A 477 -11.28 -10.65 2.10
N VAL A 478 -10.50 -11.52 2.77
CA VAL A 478 -10.51 -12.97 2.47
C VAL A 478 -11.83 -13.64 2.82
N ARG A 479 -12.51 -13.19 3.88
CA ARG A 479 -13.83 -13.72 4.24
C ARG A 479 -14.86 -13.33 3.20
N GLU A 480 -14.89 -12.07 2.76
CA GLU A 480 -15.80 -11.64 1.69
C GLU A 480 -15.49 -12.36 0.37
N LEU A 481 -14.22 -12.56 0.01
CA LEU A 481 -13.82 -13.37 -1.15
C LEU A 481 -14.42 -14.78 -1.09
N LEU A 482 -14.25 -15.48 0.03
CA LEU A 482 -14.87 -16.78 0.25
C LEU A 482 -16.40 -16.71 0.14
N GLY A 483 -17.03 -15.69 0.74
CA GLY A 483 -18.47 -15.46 0.68
C GLY A 483 -18.96 -15.33 -0.76
N ARG A 484 -18.32 -14.48 -1.58
CA ARG A 484 -18.66 -14.29 -2.99
C ARG A 484 -18.49 -15.58 -3.79
N ARG A 485 -17.41 -16.32 -3.56
CA ARG A 485 -17.16 -17.60 -4.23
C ARG A 485 -18.21 -18.67 -3.87
N LEU A 486 -18.58 -18.78 -2.59
CA LEU A 486 -19.67 -19.66 -2.14
C LEU A 486 -21.00 -19.33 -2.85
N LEU A 487 -21.30 -18.04 -3.03
CA LEU A 487 -22.51 -17.63 -3.78
C LEU A 487 -22.41 -17.96 -5.27
N ARG A 488 -21.27 -17.75 -5.93
CA ARG A 488 -21.09 -18.10 -7.35
C ARG A 488 -21.22 -19.61 -7.59
N GLU A 489 -20.68 -20.44 -6.69
CA GLU A 489 -20.72 -21.91 -6.78
C GLU A 489 -22.02 -22.53 -6.23
N GLY A 490 -23.01 -21.71 -5.84
CA GLY A 490 -24.34 -22.19 -5.45
C GLY A 490 -24.50 -22.64 -4.00
N ARG A 491 -23.47 -22.49 -3.16
CA ARG A 491 -23.47 -22.83 -1.72
C ARG A 491 -24.00 -21.67 -0.86
N TYR A 492 -25.22 -21.24 -1.18
CA TYR A 492 -25.80 -19.99 -0.68
C TYR A 492 -25.91 -19.89 0.85
N GLU A 493 -26.35 -20.97 1.51
CA GLU A 493 -26.56 -20.99 2.97
C GLU A 493 -25.27 -20.86 3.77
N GLU A 494 -24.15 -21.27 3.17
CA GLU A 494 -22.83 -21.20 3.78
C GLU A 494 -22.17 -19.83 3.56
N GLY A 495 -22.51 -19.12 2.47
CA GLY A 495 -21.78 -17.93 2.02
C GLY A 495 -22.13 -16.62 2.73
N TRP A 496 -23.40 -16.37 3.02
CA TRP A 496 -23.87 -15.03 3.43
C TRP A 496 -23.27 -14.55 4.76
N GLY A 497 -22.85 -15.46 5.65
CA GLY A 497 -22.28 -15.12 6.97
C GLY A 497 -20.84 -14.61 6.93
N TYR A 498 -20.15 -14.71 5.79
CA TYR A 498 -18.76 -14.24 5.66
C TYR A 498 -18.64 -12.76 5.29
N PHE A 499 -19.72 -12.13 4.83
CA PHE A 499 -19.71 -10.71 4.49
C PHE A 499 -19.51 -9.85 5.74
N TYR A 500 -18.73 -8.77 5.60
CA TYR A 500 -18.25 -7.98 6.71
C TYR A 500 -19.38 -7.16 7.34
N THR A 501 -20.20 -6.48 6.53
CA THR A 501 -21.27 -5.61 7.03
C THR A 501 -22.62 -6.31 7.10
N PRO A 502 -23.50 -5.98 8.08
CA PRO A 502 -24.85 -6.52 8.16
C PRO A 502 -25.69 -6.28 6.89
N GLU A 503 -25.45 -5.17 6.21
CA GLU A 503 -26.10 -4.85 4.93
C GLU A 503 -25.69 -5.84 3.83
N ARG A 504 -24.38 -6.08 3.65
CA ARG A 504 -23.89 -7.06 2.68
C ARG A 504 -24.35 -8.48 3.02
N GLN A 505 -24.36 -8.86 4.30
CA GLN A 505 -24.90 -10.14 4.76
C GLN A 505 -26.38 -10.30 4.37
N ALA A 506 -27.20 -9.25 4.56
CA ALA A 506 -28.61 -9.29 4.21
C ALA A 506 -28.84 -9.42 2.69
N ILE A 507 -28.07 -8.69 1.88
CA ILE A 507 -28.15 -8.76 0.41
C ILE A 507 -27.73 -10.15 -0.08
N ALA A 508 -26.59 -10.66 0.40
CA ALA A 508 -26.08 -11.99 0.09
C ALA A 508 -27.09 -13.10 0.45
N LYS A 509 -27.69 -12.99 1.65
CA LYS A 509 -28.71 -13.93 2.12
C LYS A 509 -29.96 -13.88 1.24
N ALA A 510 -30.46 -12.68 0.93
CA ALA A 510 -31.62 -12.51 0.05
C ALA A 510 -31.36 -13.08 -1.35
N TYR A 511 -30.18 -12.84 -1.92
CA TYR A 511 -29.78 -13.43 -3.20
C TYR A 511 -29.87 -14.96 -3.15
N GLY A 512 -29.29 -15.59 -2.12
CA GLY A 512 -29.36 -17.03 -1.90
C GLY A 512 -30.79 -17.57 -1.75
N GLU A 513 -31.63 -16.88 -0.97
CA GLU A 513 -33.04 -17.23 -0.79
C GLU A 513 -33.83 -17.17 -2.09
N TYR A 514 -33.62 -16.12 -2.91
CA TYR A 514 -34.24 -16.03 -4.22
C TYR A 514 -33.76 -17.12 -5.18
N ARG A 515 -32.46 -17.44 -5.19
CA ARG A 515 -31.92 -18.53 -6.02
C ARG A 515 -32.54 -19.88 -5.66
N ARG A 516 -32.70 -20.20 -4.37
CA ARG A 516 -33.40 -21.44 -3.94
C ARG A 516 -34.89 -21.42 -4.26
N SER A 517 -35.56 -20.29 -4.04
CA SER A 517 -36.99 -20.13 -4.34
C SER A 517 -37.25 -20.31 -5.84
N ALA A 518 -36.34 -19.81 -6.69
CA ALA A 518 -36.42 -19.95 -8.14
C ALA A 518 -36.44 -21.42 -8.61
N GLU A 519 -35.77 -22.32 -7.89
CA GLU A 519 -35.78 -23.76 -8.21
C GLU A 519 -36.91 -24.55 -7.52
N SER A 520 -37.31 -24.13 -6.32
CA SER A 520 -38.22 -24.91 -5.46
C SER A 520 -39.68 -24.45 -5.47
N ALA A 521 -39.98 -23.24 -5.95
CA ALA A 521 -41.34 -22.72 -5.94
C ALA A 521 -42.28 -23.52 -6.86
N TRP A 522 -43.46 -23.85 -6.34
CA TRP A 522 -44.45 -24.66 -7.07
C TRP A 522 -45.08 -23.93 -8.28
N LEU A 523 -45.34 -22.62 -8.15
CA LEU A 523 -45.90 -21.82 -9.23
C LEU A 523 -44.80 -21.33 -10.17
N PRO A 524 -44.90 -21.53 -11.50
CA PRO A 524 -43.92 -21.00 -12.45
C PRO A 524 -43.72 -19.48 -12.33
N THR A 525 -44.79 -18.72 -12.14
CA THR A 525 -44.70 -17.25 -11.95
C THR A 525 -43.93 -16.85 -10.69
N ARG A 526 -43.95 -17.66 -9.64
CA ARG A 526 -43.08 -17.44 -8.46
C ARG A 526 -41.64 -17.81 -8.72
N ARG A 527 -41.38 -18.84 -9.53
CA ARG A 527 -40.03 -19.15 -10.02
C ARG A 527 -39.49 -17.97 -10.84
N ALA A 528 -40.28 -17.45 -11.78
CA ALA A 528 -39.94 -16.28 -12.58
C ALA A 528 -39.60 -15.05 -11.72
N GLU A 529 -40.46 -14.73 -10.75
CA GLU A 529 -40.24 -13.62 -9.83
C GLU A 529 -38.94 -13.81 -9.04
N ALA A 530 -38.69 -15.00 -8.52
CA ALA A 530 -37.48 -15.30 -7.76
C ALA A 530 -36.19 -15.20 -8.62
N TYR A 531 -36.18 -15.73 -9.84
CA TYR A 531 -35.06 -15.52 -10.77
C TYR A 531 -34.84 -14.04 -11.05
N TYR A 532 -35.91 -13.29 -11.31
CA TYR A 532 -35.81 -11.85 -11.57
C TYR A 532 -35.28 -11.06 -10.37
N GLN A 533 -35.73 -11.34 -9.14
CA GLN A 533 -35.22 -10.68 -7.94
C GLN A 533 -33.74 -11.02 -7.68
N ALA A 534 -33.35 -12.28 -7.87
CA ALA A 534 -31.93 -12.67 -7.81
C ALA A 534 -31.10 -11.90 -8.87
N GLY A 535 -31.60 -11.79 -10.10
CA GLY A 535 -30.96 -11.02 -11.17
C GLY A 535 -30.84 -9.54 -10.84
N LYS A 536 -31.87 -8.95 -10.24
CA LYS A 536 -31.86 -7.55 -9.79
C LYS A 536 -30.79 -7.29 -8.73
N LEU A 537 -30.65 -8.19 -7.74
CA LEU A 537 -29.58 -8.12 -6.73
C LEU A 537 -28.20 -8.33 -7.35
N ALA A 538 -28.03 -9.32 -8.23
CA ALA A 538 -26.79 -9.53 -8.97
C ALA A 538 -26.40 -8.28 -9.78
N ARG A 539 -27.36 -7.57 -10.38
CA ARG A 539 -27.06 -6.34 -11.12
C ARG A 539 -26.67 -5.18 -10.20
N ALA A 540 -27.36 -5.03 -9.07
CA ALA A 540 -27.24 -3.87 -8.20
C ALA A 540 -26.04 -3.94 -7.25
N SER A 541 -25.75 -5.15 -6.74
CA SER A 541 -24.73 -5.40 -5.71
C SER A 541 -23.77 -6.52 -6.11
N GLY A 542 -23.74 -6.88 -7.40
CA GLY A 542 -22.95 -8.03 -7.87
C GLY A 542 -21.45 -7.84 -7.71
N MET A 543 -20.93 -6.62 -7.71
CA MET A 543 -19.50 -6.40 -7.42
C MET A 543 -19.17 -6.85 -6.00
N GLU A 544 -20.05 -6.57 -5.05
CA GLU A 544 -19.88 -6.83 -3.63
C GLU A 544 -20.22 -8.27 -3.24
N ILE A 545 -21.21 -8.90 -3.88
CA ILE A 545 -21.69 -10.24 -3.49
C ILE A 545 -21.30 -11.36 -4.47
N LEU A 546 -20.89 -11.04 -5.70
CA LEU A 546 -20.52 -12.03 -6.71
C LEU A 546 -19.17 -11.75 -7.35
N GLY A 547 -18.61 -10.55 -7.24
CA GLY A 547 -17.40 -10.13 -7.94
C GLY A 547 -16.19 -11.03 -7.68
N TYR A 548 -15.39 -11.24 -8.72
CA TYR A 548 -14.04 -11.78 -8.56
C TYR A 548 -13.14 -10.69 -7.95
N GLU A 549 -12.32 -11.06 -6.96
CA GLU A 549 -11.36 -10.18 -6.29
C GLU A 549 -10.36 -9.60 -7.29
N MET A 550 -9.87 -10.46 -8.18
CA MET A 550 -9.02 -10.11 -9.33
C MET A 550 -9.83 -10.23 -10.63
N GLY A 551 -9.22 -10.68 -11.73
CA GLY A 551 -9.93 -10.86 -12.99
C GLY A 551 -11.12 -11.82 -12.90
N PRO A 552 -12.23 -11.55 -13.61
CA PRO A 552 -12.38 -10.47 -14.59
C PRO A 552 -12.91 -9.13 -14.02
N ASP A 553 -13.37 -9.10 -12.76
CA ASP A 553 -14.09 -7.93 -12.23
C ASP A 553 -13.21 -6.91 -11.53
N TYR A 554 -12.10 -7.34 -10.95
CA TYR A 554 -11.17 -6.56 -10.12
C TYR A 554 -11.89 -5.85 -8.97
N HIS A 555 -12.61 -6.60 -8.13
CA HIS A 555 -13.26 -6.05 -6.93
C HIS A 555 -12.25 -5.31 -6.03
N SER A 556 -11.01 -5.82 -5.91
CA SER A 556 -9.89 -5.15 -5.21
C SER A 556 -9.62 -3.72 -5.70
N LEU A 557 -9.95 -3.42 -6.95
CA LEU A 557 -9.79 -2.11 -7.60
C LEU A 557 -11.13 -1.43 -7.88
N TRP A 558 -12.20 -1.84 -7.19
CA TRP A 558 -13.58 -1.36 -7.38
C TRP A 558 -14.12 -1.57 -8.79
N GLY A 559 -13.50 -2.47 -9.54
CA GLY A 559 -13.66 -2.62 -10.97
C GLY A 559 -13.34 -1.37 -11.77
N SER A 560 -12.58 -0.39 -11.25
CA SER A 560 -12.17 0.81 -11.99
C SER A 560 -11.11 0.49 -13.04
N TYR A 561 -10.24 -0.47 -12.72
CA TYR A 561 -9.13 -0.89 -13.57
C TYR A 561 -9.23 -2.38 -13.89
N SER A 562 -8.52 -2.78 -14.94
CA SER A 562 -8.26 -4.18 -15.27
C SER A 562 -6.76 -4.31 -15.50
N LEU A 563 -6.13 -5.24 -14.78
CA LEU A 563 -4.73 -5.57 -14.97
C LEU A 563 -4.59 -6.62 -16.07
N GLU A 564 -3.40 -6.78 -16.63
CA GLU A 564 -3.17 -7.90 -17.54
C GLU A 564 -3.29 -9.23 -16.79
N ILE A 565 -3.99 -10.19 -17.41
CA ILE A 565 -4.10 -11.56 -16.94
C ILE A 565 -3.25 -12.41 -17.90
N PRO A 566 -2.04 -12.82 -17.50
CA PRO A 566 -1.22 -13.66 -18.36
C PRO A 566 -1.95 -14.98 -18.63
N PRO A 567 -1.76 -15.59 -19.82
CA PRO A 567 -2.40 -16.86 -20.13
C PRO A 567 -1.91 -17.96 -19.19
N VAL A 568 -2.85 -18.73 -18.63
CA VAL A 568 -2.55 -19.83 -17.70
C VAL A 568 -1.97 -21.02 -18.47
N GLN A 569 -0.65 -21.16 -18.43
CA GLN A 569 0.08 -22.23 -19.11
C GLN A 569 1.10 -22.89 -18.19
N ALA A 570 1.31 -24.20 -18.36
CA ALA A 570 2.31 -24.92 -17.59
C ALA A 570 3.72 -24.51 -18.04
N GLY A 571 4.64 -24.37 -17.09
CA GLY A 571 5.99 -23.89 -17.36
C GLY A 571 6.89 -23.99 -16.14
N PRO A 572 8.10 -23.41 -16.20
CA PRO A 572 8.96 -23.32 -15.02
C PRO A 572 8.20 -22.65 -13.85
N LEU A 573 8.13 -23.33 -12.71
CA LEU A 573 7.44 -22.86 -11.49
C LEU A 573 5.89 -22.79 -11.56
N ILE A 574 5.27 -23.34 -12.62
CA ILE A 574 3.81 -23.47 -12.76
C ILE A 574 3.48 -24.91 -13.17
N SER A 575 2.90 -25.68 -12.25
CA SER A 575 2.60 -27.10 -12.48
C SER A 575 1.33 -27.29 -13.32
N ALA A 576 1.19 -28.46 -13.95
CA ALA A 576 -0.02 -28.80 -14.71
C ALA A 576 -1.27 -28.87 -13.81
N ASP A 577 -1.14 -29.29 -12.55
CA ASP A 577 -2.24 -29.30 -11.58
C ASP A 577 -2.70 -27.88 -11.25
N GLU A 578 -1.75 -26.95 -11.11
CA GLU A 578 -2.08 -25.54 -10.85
C GLU A 578 -2.87 -24.95 -12.03
N VAL A 579 -2.44 -25.22 -13.26
CA VAL A 579 -3.15 -24.79 -14.48
C VAL A 579 -4.56 -25.36 -14.51
N GLN A 580 -4.73 -26.64 -14.20
CA GLN A 580 -6.04 -27.29 -14.16
C GLN A 580 -6.96 -26.63 -13.13
N ARG A 581 -6.46 -26.32 -11.93
CA ARG A 581 -7.22 -25.64 -10.87
C ARG A 581 -7.63 -24.22 -11.28
N GLN A 582 -6.71 -23.46 -11.86
CA GLN A 582 -7.00 -22.13 -12.39
C GLN A 582 -8.05 -22.20 -13.51
N GLN A 583 -7.95 -23.13 -14.44
CA GLN A 583 -8.96 -23.28 -15.49
C GLN A 583 -10.34 -23.64 -14.93
N ALA A 584 -10.40 -24.55 -13.95
CA ALA A 584 -11.65 -25.02 -13.34
C ALA A 584 -12.44 -23.94 -12.57
N THR A 585 -11.78 -22.85 -12.16
CA THR A 585 -12.40 -21.77 -11.37
C THR A 585 -12.68 -20.51 -12.21
N THR A 586 -12.50 -20.60 -13.54
CA THR A 586 -12.62 -19.45 -14.45
C THR A 586 -14.05 -18.92 -14.44
N ALA A 587 -14.20 -17.61 -14.53
CA ALA A 587 -15.51 -16.99 -14.59
C ALA A 587 -16.26 -17.45 -15.84
N GLU A 588 -17.57 -17.69 -15.69
CA GLU A 588 -18.46 -18.03 -16.80
C GLU A 588 -19.60 -17.00 -16.87
N PRO A 589 -19.62 -16.07 -17.85
CA PRO A 589 -18.57 -15.79 -18.83
C PRO A 589 -17.34 -15.07 -18.24
N ASP A 590 -16.17 -15.29 -18.84
CA ASP A 590 -14.91 -14.63 -18.44
C ASP A 590 -14.80 -13.23 -19.05
N VAL A 591 -15.64 -12.33 -18.57
CA VAL A 591 -15.76 -10.95 -19.05
C VAL A 591 -15.91 -10.00 -17.89
N ARG A 592 -15.38 -8.78 -18.05
CA ARG A 592 -15.42 -7.75 -17.01
C ARG A 592 -16.86 -7.42 -16.62
N TYR A 593 -17.10 -7.32 -15.32
CA TYR A 593 -18.43 -7.19 -14.72
C TYR A 593 -19.31 -8.42 -15.00
N HIS A 594 -18.74 -9.63 -14.83
CA HIS A 594 -19.42 -10.90 -15.15
C HIS A 594 -20.78 -11.01 -14.44
N TYR A 595 -20.90 -10.46 -13.23
CA TYR A 595 -22.14 -10.44 -12.45
C TYR A 595 -23.31 -9.77 -13.19
N ARG A 596 -23.04 -8.89 -14.17
CA ARG A 596 -24.07 -8.29 -15.04
C ARG A 596 -24.62 -9.30 -16.05
N TYR A 597 -23.78 -10.20 -16.53
CA TYR A 597 -24.18 -11.31 -17.39
C TYR A 597 -24.94 -12.37 -16.60
N VAL A 598 -24.50 -12.67 -15.37
CA VAL A 598 -25.28 -13.49 -14.43
C VAL A 598 -26.66 -12.87 -14.22
N ALA A 599 -26.75 -11.56 -13.96
CA ALA A 599 -28.03 -10.88 -13.84
C ALA A 599 -28.91 -11.00 -15.10
N GLY A 600 -28.31 -10.80 -16.28
CA GLY A 600 -28.99 -10.95 -17.57
C GLY A 600 -29.56 -12.35 -17.75
N GLU A 601 -28.75 -13.38 -17.49
CA GLU A 601 -29.15 -14.77 -17.64
C GLU A 601 -30.25 -15.16 -16.65
N LEU A 602 -30.19 -14.68 -15.41
CA LEU A 602 -31.28 -14.83 -14.44
C LEU A 602 -32.58 -14.20 -14.95
N GLY A 603 -32.50 -13.01 -15.58
CA GLY A 603 -33.65 -12.38 -16.22
C GLY A 603 -34.18 -13.16 -17.44
N ASN A 604 -33.30 -13.79 -18.21
CA ASN A 604 -33.64 -14.66 -19.33
C ASN A 604 -34.32 -15.95 -18.86
N GLN A 605 -33.78 -16.62 -17.83
CA GLN A 605 -34.39 -17.78 -17.18
C GLN A 605 -35.76 -17.46 -16.58
N ALA A 606 -35.93 -16.27 -16.00
CA ALA A 606 -37.25 -15.84 -15.52
C ALA A 606 -38.32 -15.87 -16.63
N ALA A 607 -37.94 -15.57 -17.88
CA ALA A 607 -38.84 -15.58 -19.02
C ALA A 607 -39.36 -16.98 -19.36
N ASP A 608 -38.62 -18.05 -19.07
CA ASP A 608 -39.03 -19.45 -19.29
C ASP A 608 -40.30 -19.83 -18.52
N PHE A 609 -40.54 -19.14 -17.40
CA PHE A 609 -41.65 -19.43 -16.50
C PHE A 609 -42.81 -18.43 -16.61
N LEU A 610 -42.78 -17.57 -17.63
CA LEU A 610 -43.79 -16.55 -17.88
C LEU A 610 -44.57 -16.84 -19.18
N PRO A 611 -45.89 -16.58 -19.21
CA PRO A 611 -46.63 -16.63 -20.46
C PRO A 611 -46.05 -15.62 -21.47
N HIS A 612 -45.73 -16.08 -22.68
CA HIS A 612 -45.19 -15.27 -23.77
C HIS A 612 -46.06 -14.05 -24.13
N THR A 613 -47.35 -14.08 -23.80
CA THR A 613 -48.29 -12.97 -24.04
C THR A 613 -48.40 -11.97 -22.88
N SER A 614 -47.58 -12.10 -21.84
CA SER A 614 -47.62 -11.26 -20.64
C SER A 614 -46.65 -10.07 -20.71
N GLN A 615 -47.04 -8.94 -20.11
CA GLN A 615 -46.13 -7.79 -19.93
C GLN A 615 -44.86 -8.20 -19.18
N ALA A 616 -44.99 -9.08 -18.18
CA ALA A 616 -43.86 -9.58 -17.41
C ALA A 616 -42.80 -10.24 -18.29
N TYR A 617 -43.20 -11.05 -19.28
CA TYR A 617 -42.26 -11.69 -20.23
C TYR A 617 -41.45 -10.64 -21.01
N ALA A 618 -42.11 -9.59 -21.52
CA ALA A 618 -41.44 -8.49 -22.19
C ALA A 618 -40.50 -7.73 -21.23
N ALA A 619 -40.95 -7.45 -20.01
CA ALA A 619 -40.23 -6.64 -19.03
C ALA A 619 -38.97 -7.34 -18.52
N VAL A 620 -39.02 -8.64 -18.19
CA VAL A 620 -37.84 -9.37 -17.72
C VAL A 620 -36.77 -9.46 -18.81
N LEU A 621 -37.15 -9.73 -20.07
CA LEU A 621 -36.19 -9.76 -21.18
C LEU A 621 -35.63 -8.37 -21.51
N CYS A 622 -36.45 -7.31 -21.38
CA CYS A 622 -35.98 -5.94 -21.53
C CYS A 622 -34.93 -5.59 -20.47
N LYS A 623 -35.18 -5.95 -19.21
CA LYS A 623 -34.23 -5.73 -18.11
C LYS A 623 -32.97 -6.57 -18.28
N ALA A 624 -33.09 -7.83 -18.70
CA ALA A 624 -31.96 -8.69 -19.01
C ALA A 624 -31.06 -8.06 -20.07
N ALA A 625 -31.64 -7.62 -21.19
CA ALA A 625 -30.93 -6.91 -22.27
C ALA A 625 -30.27 -5.62 -21.77
N ARG A 626 -30.95 -4.85 -20.92
CA ARG A 626 -30.39 -3.63 -20.30
C ARG A 626 -29.16 -3.92 -19.43
N TRP A 627 -29.16 -5.05 -18.71
CA TRP A 627 -28.08 -5.41 -17.81
C TRP A 627 -26.82 -5.86 -18.56
N THR A 628 -26.99 -6.47 -19.74
CA THR A 628 -25.91 -6.97 -20.61
C THR A 628 -25.62 -6.06 -21.81
N ARG A 629 -25.96 -4.77 -21.71
CA ARG A 629 -25.87 -3.82 -22.83
C ARG A 629 -24.47 -3.78 -23.47
N GLY A 630 -24.44 -3.76 -24.80
CA GLY A 630 -23.23 -3.75 -25.62
C GLY A 630 -22.66 -5.13 -25.89
N SER A 631 -23.39 -6.21 -25.59
CA SER A 631 -22.93 -7.59 -25.74
C SER A 631 -23.84 -8.43 -26.64
N ASP A 632 -23.37 -9.61 -27.05
CA ASP A 632 -24.18 -10.57 -27.81
C ASP A 632 -25.41 -11.06 -27.03
N ALA A 633 -25.32 -11.15 -25.70
CA ALA A 633 -26.45 -11.52 -24.85
C ALA A 633 -27.60 -10.51 -24.94
N GLU A 634 -27.30 -9.20 -25.06
CA GLU A 634 -28.34 -8.18 -25.30
C GLU A 634 -29.13 -8.48 -26.58
N ILE A 635 -28.41 -8.82 -27.65
CA ILE A 635 -28.98 -9.12 -28.97
C ILE A 635 -29.82 -10.40 -28.89
N GLU A 636 -29.35 -11.42 -28.19
CA GLU A 636 -30.06 -12.68 -28.00
C GLU A 636 -31.39 -12.47 -27.25
N TYR A 637 -31.36 -11.76 -26.11
CA TYR A 637 -32.55 -11.50 -25.31
C TYR A 637 -33.56 -10.64 -26.06
N TYR A 638 -33.10 -9.65 -26.83
CA TYR A 638 -33.96 -8.86 -27.71
C TYR A 638 -34.59 -9.72 -28.81
N ARG A 639 -33.80 -10.57 -29.49
CA ARG A 639 -34.31 -11.49 -30.52
C ARG A 639 -35.36 -12.44 -29.95
N ARG A 640 -35.12 -12.98 -28.76
CA ARG A 640 -36.07 -13.85 -28.04
C ARG A 640 -37.38 -13.14 -27.74
N TYR A 641 -37.33 -11.86 -27.34
CA TYR A 641 -38.52 -11.02 -27.17
C TYR A 641 -39.25 -10.78 -28.50
N VAL A 642 -38.55 -10.40 -29.57
CA VAL A 642 -39.18 -10.15 -30.88
C VAL A 642 -39.90 -11.38 -31.43
N GLN A 643 -39.33 -12.58 -31.22
CA GLN A 643 -39.91 -13.83 -31.72
C GLN A 643 -41.16 -14.29 -30.96
N ASN A 644 -41.21 -14.02 -29.65
CA ASN A 644 -42.18 -14.67 -28.76
C ASN A 644 -43.02 -13.70 -27.92
N GLY A 645 -42.53 -12.50 -27.69
CA GLY A 645 -43.10 -11.54 -26.74
C GLY A 645 -44.35 -10.83 -27.24
N PRO A 646 -45.13 -10.22 -26.34
CA PRO A 646 -46.28 -9.43 -26.71
C PRO A 646 -45.84 -8.03 -27.18
N PHE A 647 -46.67 -7.38 -27.99
CA PHE A 647 -46.53 -5.95 -28.23
C PHE A 647 -46.79 -5.17 -26.93
N VAL A 648 -45.85 -4.31 -26.54
CA VAL A 648 -45.98 -3.33 -25.44
C VAL A 648 -45.46 -1.98 -25.91
N GLU A 649 -46.17 -0.90 -25.58
CA GLU A 649 -45.91 0.43 -26.13
C GLU A 649 -44.51 0.96 -25.77
N TRP A 650 -44.05 0.68 -24.54
CA TRP A 650 -42.74 1.12 -24.05
C TRP A 650 -41.55 0.35 -24.66
N ALA A 651 -41.77 -0.77 -25.36
CA ALA A 651 -40.68 -1.55 -25.97
C ALA A 651 -40.07 -0.88 -27.21
N GLY A 652 -40.54 0.31 -27.63
CA GLY A 652 -39.93 1.08 -28.71
C GLY A 652 -38.44 1.40 -28.49
N ASN A 653 -38.00 1.49 -27.23
CA ASN A 653 -36.58 1.58 -26.85
C ASN A 653 -36.21 0.41 -25.92
N PHE A 654 -36.33 -0.82 -26.42
CA PHE A 654 -36.01 -2.05 -25.68
C PHE A 654 -34.57 -2.01 -25.11
N GLY A 655 -34.38 -2.48 -23.88
CA GLY A 655 -33.10 -2.36 -23.16
C GLY A 655 -32.86 -1.00 -22.50
N MET A 656 -33.68 0.03 -22.77
CA MET A 656 -33.55 1.36 -22.16
C MET A 656 -34.72 1.67 -21.23
N ASN A 657 -35.93 1.73 -21.79
CA ASN A 657 -37.16 2.13 -21.09
C ASN A 657 -37.95 0.90 -20.62
N CYS A 658 -37.30 0.07 -19.81
CA CYS A 658 -37.91 -1.16 -19.30
C CYS A 658 -38.73 -0.89 -18.03
N GLU A 659 -40.03 -1.17 -18.08
CA GLU A 659 -40.89 -1.21 -16.89
C GLU A 659 -40.50 -2.35 -15.95
N GLU A 660 -40.98 -2.30 -14.69
CA GLU A 660 -40.89 -3.45 -13.80
C GLU A 660 -41.92 -4.53 -14.25
N PRO A 661 -41.59 -5.82 -14.13
CA PRO A 661 -42.47 -6.92 -14.53
C PRO A 661 -43.70 -7.06 -13.61
N ASP A 662 -44.89 -7.14 -14.19
CA ASP A 662 -46.14 -7.43 -13.47
C ASP A 662 -46.37 -8.95 -13.33
N PHE A 663 -45.71 -9.55 -12.34
CA PHE A 663 -45.89 -10.96 -11.99
C PHE A 663 -47.31 -11.28 -11.49
N GLY A 664 -48.00 -10.31 -10.88
CA GLY A 664 -49.34 -10.50 -10.33
C GLY A 664 -50.38 -10.79 -11.41
N SER A 665 -50.36 -10.01 -12.50
CA SER A 665 -51.23 -10.24 -13.65
C SER A 665 -50.84 -11.51 -14.43
N ALA A 666 -49.55 -11.81 -14.55
CA ALA A 666 -49.07 -13.06 -15.16
C ALA A 666 -49.57 -14.29 -14.37
N ASN A 667 -49.55 -14.24 -13.04
CA ASN A 667 -50.02 -15.30 -12.16
C ASN A 667 -51.51 -15.58 -12.30
N LYS A 668 -52.34 -14.53 -12.33
CA LYS A 668 -53.79 -14.68 -12.57
C LYS A 668 -54.05 -15.40 -13.89
N ARG A 669 -53.31 -15.04 -14.94
CA ARG A 669 -53.44 -15.62 -16.27
C ARG A 669 -53.04 -17.10 -16.30
N TYR A 670 -51.92 -17.45 -15.66
CA TYR A 670 -51.46 -18.83 -15.55
C TYR A 670 -52.50 -19.71 -14.84
N LEU A 671 -53.05 -19.24 -13.72
CA LEU A 671 -54.10 -19.96 -13.00
C LEU A 671 -55.38 -20.11 -13.83
N THR A 672 -55.81 -19.08 -14.58
CA THR A 672 -56.96 -19.20 -15.48
C THR A 672 -56.72 -20.19 -16.62
N GLN A 673 -55.54 -20.16 -17.26
CA GLN A 673 -55.21 -21.11 -18.34
C GLN A 673 -55.12 -22.55 -17.83
N TRP A 674 -54.54 -22.76 -16.65
CA TRP A 674 -54.49 -24.07 -16.01
C TRP A 674 -55.88 -24.57 -15.61
N LEU A 675 -56.74 -23.69 -15.05
CA LEU A 675 -58.12 -24.01 -14.72
C LEU A 675 -58.95 -24.34 -15.96
N ASP A 676 -58.76 -23.60 -17.06
CA ASP A 676 -59.51 -23.81 -18.31
C ASP A 676 -59.04 -25.07 -19.03
N ALA A 677 -57.74 -25.38 -19.04
CA ALA A 677 -57.19 -26.64 -19.55
C ALA A 677 -57.61 -27.85 -18.70
N SER A 678 -57.67 -27.69 -17.38
CA SER A 678 -58.18 -28.73 -16.49
C SER A 678 -59.69 -28.93 -16.69
N ARG A 679 -60.44 -27.85 -16.90
CA ARG A 679 -61.88 -27.90 -17.21
C ARG A 679 -62.15 -28.55 -18.56
N SER A 680 -61.34 -28.28 -19.59
CA SER A 680 -61.50 -28.92 -20.90
C SER A 680 -61.13 -30.41 -20.85
N ALA A 681 -60.04 -30.79 -20.18
CA ALA A 681 -59.67 -32.20 -19.98
C ALA A 681 -60.72 -32.98 -19.16
N VAL A 682 -61.27 -32.36 -18.10
CA VAL A 682 -62.39 -32.93 -17.34
C VAL A 682 -63.68 -32.96 -18.17
N ALA A 683 -63.88 -31.99 -19.07
CA ALA A 683 -65.01 -31.97 -20.00
C ALA A 683 -64.94 -33.10 -21.04
N GLU A 684 -63.74 -33.49 -21.46
CA GLU A 684 -63.47 -34.58 -22.40
C GLU A 684 -63.68 -35.97 -21.76
N HIS A 685 -63.44 -36.08 -20.44
CA HIS A 685 -63.64 -37.30 -19.67
C HIS A 685 -64.82 -37.23 -18.69
N ARG A 686 -65.88 -36.47 -19.00
CA ARG A 686 -67.04 -36.21 -18.12
C ARG A 686 -67.64 -37.46 -17.46
N LEU A 687 -67.73 -38.57 -18.21
CA LEU A 687 -68.29 -39.83 -17.70
C LEU A 687 -67.36 -40.53 -16.72
N ALA A 688 -66.04 -40.54 -16.97
CA ALA A 688 -65.05 -41.15 -16.09
C ALA A 688 -64.78 -40.30 -14.84
N ALA A 689 -64.73 -38.97 -14.99
CA ALA A 689 -64.61 -38.02 -13.87
C ALA A 689 -65.87 -38.02 -12.99
N GLY A 690 -67.06 -38.11 -13.60
CA GLY A 690 -68.33 -38.27 -12.88
C GLY A 690 -68.43 -39.60 -12.11
N ALA A 691 -67.98 -40.70 -12.73
CA ALA A 691 -67.92 -42.01 -12.06
C ALA A 691 -66.90 -42.01 -10.90
N GLY A 692 -65.71 -41.43 -11.09
CA GLY A 692 -64.69 -41.32 -10.04
C GLY A 692 -65.12 -40.43 -8.87
N ALA A 693 -65.72 -39.27 -9.15
CA ALA A 693 -66.30 -38.41 -8.12
C ALA A 693 -67.46 -39.09 -7.39
N GLY A 694 -68.29 -39.86 -8.11
CA GLY A 694 -69.35 -40.69 -7.54
C GLY A 694 -68.81 -41.77 -6.60
N VAL A 695 -67.74 -42.46 -6.98
CA VAL A 695 -67.07 -43.47 -6.13
C VAL A 695 -66.42 -42.82 -4.90
N LEU A 696 -65.80 -41.65 -5.03
CA LEU A 696 -65.24 -40.91 -3.89
C LEU A 696 -66.33 -40.38 -2.93
N LEU A 697 -67.45 -39.87 -3.45
CA LEU A 697 -68.59 -39.42 -2.65
C LEU A 697 -69.30 -40.60 -1.97
N LEU A 698 -69.47 -41.72 -2.67
CA LEU A 698 -70.01 -42.96 -2.09
C LEU A 698 -69.06 -43.56 -1.06
N GLY A 699 -67.74 -43.53 -1.30
CA GLY A 699 -66.72 -44.00 -0.36
C GLY A 699 -66.65 -43.13 0.90
N THR A 700 -66.69 -41.81 0.76
CA THR A 700 -66.73 -40.88 1.89
C THR A 700 -68.06 -40.96 2.64
N ALA A 701 -69.20 -41.06 1.96
CA ALA A 701 -70.50 -41.30 2.59
C ALA A 701 -70.57 -42.66 3.31
N TYR A 702 -69.97 -43.71 2.74
CA TYR A 702 -69.83 -45.03 3.37
C TYR A 702 -68.96 -44.96 4.63
N LEU A 703 -67.81 -44.26 4.57
CA LEU A 703 -66.95 -44.03 5.74
C LEU A 703 -67.66 -43.21 6.82
N PHE A 704 -68.42 -42.18 6.45
CA PHE A 704 -69.20 -41.37 7.38
C PHE A 704 -70.36 -42.16 8.01
N ARG A 705 -71.04 -43.00 7.23
CA ARG A 705 -72.10 -43.89 7.70
C ARG A 705 -71.54 -45.00 8.61
N ARG A 706 -70.36 -45.55 8.29
CA ARG A 706 -69.66 -46.52 9.13
C ARG A 706 -69.20 -45.89 10.45
N ARG A 707 -68.71 -44.64 10.44
CA ARG A 707 -68.41 -43.88 11.67
C ARG A 707 -69.66 -43.61 12.52
N ARG A 708 -70.82 -43.31 11.92
CA ARG A 708 -72.09 -43.17 12.66
C ARG A 708 -72.61 -44.49 13.22
N ALA A 709 -72.48 -45.60 12.50
CA ALA A 709 -72.87 -46.93 12.99
C ALA A 709 -71.97 -47.45 14.13
N VAL A 710 -70.69 -47.04 14.17
CA VAL A 710 -69.79 -47.33 15.30
C VAL A 710 -70.11 -46.43 16.52
N SER A 711 -70.65 -45.22 16.32
CA SER A 711 -71.12 -44.37 17.43
C SER A 711 -72.47 -44.81 18.02
N SER A 712 -73.33 -45.52 17.28
CA SER A 712 -74.60 -46.03 17.82
C SER A 712 -74.48 -47.39 18.55
N HIS A 713 -73.28 -47.97 18.62
CA HIS A 713 -72.99 -49.19 19.38
C HIS A 713 -72.22 -48.93 20.69
N LYS A 714 -72.18 -47.67 21.15
CA LYS A 714 -71.62 -47.25 22.45
C LYS A 714 -72.63 -46.57 23.38
N ALA A 715 -73.92 -46.82 23.15
CA ALA A 715 -75.01 -46.44 24.05
C ALA A 715 -76.02 -47.60 24.13
N THR A 716 -75.62 -48.70 24.75
CA THR A 716 -76.47 -49.62 25.52
C THR A 716 -75.57 -50.47 26.41
#